data_AF-E3JVC0-F1
#
_entry.id   AF-E3JVC0-F1
#
_cell.length_a   1.000
_cell.length_b   1.000
_cell.length_c   1.000
_cell.angle_alpha   90.00
_cell.angle_beta   90.00
_cell.angle_gamma   90.00
#
_symmetry.space_group_name_H-M   'P 1'
#
loop_
_entity.id
_entity.type
_entity.pdbx_description
1 polymer ?
#
loop_
_entity_poly.entity_id
_entity_poly.type
_entity_poly.pdbx_seq_one_letter_code
_entity_poly.pdbx_strand_id
1 'polypeptide(L)'
;MIAELNGSNHPTIRGGKARGYTLCLTAMPIGNTHELTIALMVRHSRKKVEQKVDERIWYRLPGDKRDKWFCRICGGGGRGSMAKNLHVHESLPFHIDQVRRQADIARAEVAALDELSRGPPDLQWTSALNDPPQQCPTSEAGSPELRRDLDFIDQDKCFSDRSEPVGVESSQSSGSSDTDGWDGLIPDDCPTQDIPGPFFEDEHRDSQGQNTKNTEWWPFRAKEYLISSLIVGHTRTIISRVMYSHVRLMFTLCGTALPDWTTIRRGKTKLRKMIGMDVIGRRSVLNSPVYFLSLQKTLALEIANPLVEPHLRYYPELTEGSSVSRLSQSRKWLKELGTNTRAQMVRHGGRDFYLHELVELKSGLIVIPVFFFESNGCMYARCHTPEIETSFETGELIFMIPKDAPFDSPNLNSLRVDEFAIEYPAMTVANGGLMSDLCGNRLYDVGPNREVIRPMFNPWWLKAAGRVIRHIPICLYADDTSGNSSKKWNKHISYYFTLAGLPPNLTNQHYNCHFLTTSNSAGPMELAEGIVDDLMKLVEEGCVAYDCGLSEEVLVTSGLLCFLADTPMHAEITSTVMPGNSRNPCRTCDLSVGSVAMKKTMAYLQFFLQISADGCWIRNGFRSWLGIIANCYLLWDMSKEARTKTRVAQLGGDLGIKDSVNNEILLFKYSIQAKGAGATAANHAFTKRIADTDRSNPERLFNPFFRVPGKFLGGDFDGCRDTPVEVLHVFLLGVVKYMVRDVMGRAKPAQLGVIEGWYRAFVTTSLNIPSLSPYYMARHSTNFVGKEFKIVLQSAPFVLFTFMTAEERRAWSALCELAPLVFQTRIDDMDSYVSDLRYHIQKFLYHTIKITAQWVNKPKFHMLLHLPDSIERFGPASLFATEKFESYNGVLRNASIHSNRQSPGKDIAITFANYKVLRHLICGGHFQHPKEPGKYVAAGAEVSHLFGDNPLIQKSMDYNGRAAHGDSDFPNPINVRSPPGDKARVPPPLKLHLPGREFFQLHAIQLNAHRRLQKGAFFWYDQPRWVNQVWSDVMRTLRKTGITKFVNIKDVVSTLNVQHNCHAAGCDVKVTGTVRVEREESEENNATVAHENTVDFVVNSLELPGSRTLREWVDLPRGEDEVSDLIPMLEEGLAAWIDAGGDDGDEGEEQLAPEAS
;
A
#
# COMPACT_ATOMS: atom_id res chain seq x y z
N MET A 1 -2.80 -49.58 58.44
CA MET A 1 -2.21 -49.22 59.75
C MET A 1 -2.66 -47.81 60.08
N ILE A 2 -3.38 -47.69 61.21
CA ILE A 2 -3.66 -46.46 61.98
C ILE A 2 -4.61 -45.47 61.25
N ALA A 3 -5.92 -45.46 61.55
CA ALA A 3 -6.58 -44.90 62.76
C ALA A 3 -6.49 -43.36 62.75
N GLU A 4 -7.50 -42.52 63.02
CA GLU A 4 -8.81 -42.65 63.70
C GLU A 4 -9.51 -41.27 63.56
N LEU A 5 -10.86 -41.22 63.43
CA LEU A 5 -11.85 -40.66 64.39
C LEU A 5 -11.61 -39.19 64.83
N ASN A 6 -12.55 -38.29 65.09
CA ASN A 6 -14.02 -38.13 65.22
C ASN A 6 -14.18 -36.59 65.43
N GLY A 7 -15.27 -35.86 65.27
CA GLY A 7 -16.71 -36.07 65.09
C GLY A 7 -17.35 -34.66 64.84
N SER A 8 -18.47 -34.56 64.11
CA SER A 8 -19.85 -34.44 64.63
C SER A 8 -20.12 -33.12 65.42
N ASN A 9 -21.19 -32.33 65.22
CA ASN A 9 -22.49 -32.56 64.58
C ASN A 9 -23.30 -31.24 64.35
N HIS A 10 -24.05 -31.21 63.22
CA HIS A 10 -25.43 -30.68 62.99
C HIS A 10 -25.79 -29.17 63.03
N PRO A 11 -26.94 -28.76 62.41
CA PRO A 11 -27.52 -29.06 61.08
C PRO A 11 -27.95 -27.73 60.35
N THR A 12 -28.49 -27.62 59.11
CA THR A 12 -29.71 -28.23 58.53
C THR A 12 -29.92 -27.74 57.06
N ILE A 13 -30.43 -28.65 56.19
CA ILE A 13 -31.45 -28.45 55.11
C ILE A 13 -31.05 -27.75 53.78
N ARG A 14 -30.82 -28.55 52.70
CA ARG A 14 -31.74 -28.87 51.55
C ARG A 14 -30.91 -29.29 50.30
N GLY A 15 -31.04 -30.56 49.87
CA GLY A 15 -30.49 -31.12 48.61
C GLY A 15 -31.30 -30.66 47.37
N GLY A 16 -30.80 -30.69 46.13
CA GLY A 16 -29.91 -31.67 45.48
C GLY A 16 -30.76 -32.83 44.91
N LYS A 17 -30.61 -33.33 43.68
CA LYS A 17 -29.37 -33.59 42.93
C LYS A 17 -29.70 -34.33 41.60
N ALA A 18 -28.73 -34.27 40.65
CA ALA A 18 -28.15 -35.40 39.88
C ALA A 18 -29.02 -36.14 38.83
N ARG A 19 -28.52 -36.82 37.79
CA ARG A 19 -27.21 -37.26 37.21
C ARG A 19 -27.55 -37.71 35.76
N GLY A 20 -26.68 -37.67 34.73
CA GLY A 20 -25.51 -38.53 34.49
C GLY A 20 -25.84 -39.76 33.62
N TYR A 21 -25.43 -39.74 32.33
CA TYR A 21 -24.67 -40.76 31.52
C TYR A 21 -24.92 -42.28 31.76
N THR A 22 -25.00 -43.26 30.83
CA THR A 22 -24.66 -43.52 29.39
C THR A 22 -25.25 -44.91 29.02
N LEU A 23 -25.52 -45.26 27.74
CA LEU A 23 -25.13 -46.52 27.03
C LEU A 23 -25.91 -46.80 25.71
N CYS A 24 -25.14 -46.95 24.63
CA CYS A 24 -25.10 -47.96 23.54
C CYS A 24 -26.32 -48.48 22.73
N LEU A 25 -25.98 -48.65 21.43
CA LEU A 25 -26.32 -49.71 20.45
C LEU A 25 -27.56 -49.58 19.51
N THR A 26 -27.22 -49.31 18.23
CA THR A 26 -27.66 -49.96 16.97
C THR A 26 -29.02 -50.66 16.89
N ALA A 27 -29.88 -50.22 15.95
CA ALA A 27 -30.37 -50.99 14.78
C ALA A 27 -31.58 -50.29 14.09
N MET A 28 -31.57 -50.31 12.74
CA MET A 28 -32.68 -50.06 11.79
C MET A 28 -33.89 -51.01 12.06
N PRO A 29 -35.11 -50.93 11.43
CA PRO A 29 -35.42 -50.35 10.09
C PRO A 29 -36.84 -49.71 9.87
N ILE A 30 -37.00 -49.11 8.68
CA ILE A 30 -38.10 -49.18 7.67
C ILE A 30 -39.58 -49.10 8.14
N GLY A 31 -40.36 -48.26 7.44
CA GLY A 31 -41.68 -48.69 6.94
C GLY A 31 -42.84 -47.71 7.06
N ASN A 32 -43.28 -47.21 5.91
CA ASN A 32 -44.56 -46.54 5.64
C ASN A 32 -45.78 -47.27 6.23
N THR A 33 -46.84 -46.54 6.59
CA THR A 33 -48.11 -46.43 5.82
C THR A 33 -49.26 -45.87 6.66
N HIS A 34 -50.14 -45.17 5.95
CA HIS A 34 -51.35 -44.48 6.41
C HIS A 34 -52.49 -45.42 6.86
N GLU A 35 -53.35 -44.89 7.74
CA GLU A 35 -54.84 -44.87 7.72
C GLU A 35 -55.42 -45.04 9.14
N LEU A 36 -55.92 -43.94 9.73
CA LEU A 36 -57.32 -43.45 9.70
C LEU A 36 -58.26 -44.20 10.66
N THR A 37 -58.57 -43.57 11.80
CA THR A 37 -59.93 -43.59 12.35
C THR A 37 -60.24 -42.30 13.12
N ILE A 38 -61.44 -41.80 12.85
CA ILE A 38 -62.04 -40.50 13.14
C ILE A 38 -62.66 -40.46 14.54
N ALA A 39 -62.55 -39.32 15.25
CA ALA A 39 -63.69 -38.64 15.93
C ALA A 39 -63.28 -37.38 16.72
N LEU A 40 -63.62 -36.22 16.14
CA LEU A 40 -64.22 -35.02 16.74
C LEU A 40 -63.77 -34.51 18.12
N MET A 41 -63.05 -33.37 18.13
CA MET A 41 -63.40 -32.23 18.99
C MET A 41 -62.95 -30.90 18.37
N VAL A 42 -63.86 -29.93 18.42
CA VAL A 42 -63.91 -28.64 17.72
C VAL A 42 -62.67 -27.77 17.93
N ARG A 43 -62.02 -27.35 16.84
CA ARG A 43 -61.06 -26.23 16.84
C ARG A 43 -61.68 -25.01 16.16
N HIS A 44 -61.84 -23.93 16.91
CA HIS A 44 -61.98 -22.60 16.32
C HIS A 44 -60.68 -22.24 15.57
N SER A 45 -60.67 -22.44 14.25
CA SER A 45 -59.63 -21.90 13.37
C SER A 45 -60.08 -20.52 12.88
N ARG A 46 -59.47 -19.45 13.40
CA ARG A 46 -59.43 -18.18 12.66
C ARG A 46 -58.51 -18.40 11.45
N LYS A 47 -59.01 -18.13 10.24
CA LYS A 47 -58.19 -18.05 9.02
C LYS A 47 -57.00 -17.11 9.27
N LYS A 48 -55.78 -17.65 9.18
CA LYS A 48 -54.54 -16.85 9.14
C LYS A 48 -54.51 -16.16 7.77
N VAL A 49 -54.67 -14.84 7.75
CA VAL A 49 -54.32 -14.02 6.60
C VAL A 49 -52.80 -13.96 6.55
N GLU A 50 -52.18 -14.44 5.47
CA GLU A 50 -50.75 -14.24 5.23
C GLU A 50 -50.51 -12.74 4.97
N GLN A 51 -49.76 -12.09 5.85
CA GLN A 51 -49.26 -10.75 5.60
C GLN A 51 -48.18 -10.84 4.52
N LYS A 52 -48.46 -10.27 3.33
CA LYS A 52 -47.46 -10.04 2.29
C LYS A 52 -46.43 -9.04 2.84
N VAL A 53 -45.20 -9.51 3.09
CA VAL A 53 -44.08 -8.67 3.52
C VAL A 53 -43.42 -8.06 2.28
N ASP A 54 -43.16 -6.75 2.29
CA ASP A 54 -42.43 -6.10 1.19
C ASP A 54 -40.93 -6.42 1.28
N GLU A 55 -40.47 -7.33 0.42
CA GLU A 55 -39.08 -7.79 0.39
C GLU A 55 -38.08 -6.70 -0.08
N ARG A 56 -38.57 -5.56 -0.57
CA ARG A 56 -37.75 -4.37 -0.89
C ARG A 56 -37.38 -3.57 0.36
N ILE A 57 -38.20 -3.66 1.41
CA ILE A 57 -37.95 -2.98 2.69
C ILE A 57 -37.39 -3.99 3.69
N TRP A 58 -37.77 -5.27 3.57
CA TRP A 58 -37.44 -6.29 4.55
C TRP A 58 -36.70 -7.46 3.93
N TYR A 59 -35.67 -7.99 4.58
CA TYR A 59 -35.00 -9.21 4.15
C TYR A 59 -34.86 -10.22 5.29
N ARG A 60 -34.77 -11.49 4.91
CA ARG A 60 -34.67 -12.62 5.84
C ARG A 60 -33.27 -13.23 5.77
N LEU A 61 -32.64 -13.44 6.92
CA LEU A 61 -31.39 -14.18 7.03
C LEU A 61 -31.67 -15.67 7.31
N PRO A 62 -31.06 -16.63 6.58
CA PRO A 62 -31.19 -18.04 6.88
C PRO A 62 -30.33 -18.42 8.09
N GLY A 63 -30.95 -18.90 9.17
CA GLY A 63 -30.24 -19.42 10.34
C GLY A 63 -30.80 -18.94 11.68
N ASP A 64 -31.94 -19.51 12.10
CA ASP A 64 -32.33 -19.76 13.50
C ASP A 64 -33.80 -20.25 13.55
N LYS A 65 -34.20 -20.92 14.63
CA LYS A 65 -35.52 -21.55 14.83
C LYS A 65 -36.74 -20.58 14.87
N ARG A 66 -36.59 -19.31 14.48
CA ARG A 66 -37.68 -18.30 14.34
C ARG A 66 -37.32 -17.29 13.23
N ASP A 67 -38.21 -17.10 12.25
CA ASP A 67 -38.01 -16.13 11.15
C ASP A 67 -37.85 -14.70 11.68
N LYS A 68 -36.61 -14.17 11.61
CA LYS A 68 -36.30 -12.76 11.88
C LYS A 68 -36.17 -12.00 10.56
N TRP A 69 -36.77 -10.81 10.54
CA TRP A 69 -36.79 -9.91 9.40
C TRP A 69 -36.03 -8.62 9.72
N PHE A 70 -35.28 -8.13 8.74
CA PHE A 70 -34.38 -6.98 8.87
C PHE A 70 -34.75 -5.91 7.85
N CYS A 71 -34.74 -4.64 8.26
CA CYS A 71 -35.06 -3.53 7.38
C CYS A 71 -33.85 -3.14 6.53
N ARG A 72 -34.00 -3.14 5.21
CA ARG A 72 -33.00 -2.70 4.22
C ARG A 72 -32.75 -1.18 4.25
N ILE A 73 -33.71 -0.39 4.73
CA ILE A 73 -33.64 1.09 4.71
C ILE A 73 -32.78 1.63 5.84
N CYS A 74 -32.97 1.11 7.05
CA CYS A 74 -32.28 1.61 8.25
C CYS A 74 -31.42 0.55 8.93
N GLY A 75 -31.25 -0.62 8.30
CA GLY A 75 -30.46 -1.75 8.83
C GLY A 75 -31.04 -2.44 10.06
N GLY A 76 -32.18 -1.96 10.58
CA GLY A 76 -32.72 -2.38 11.86
C GLY A 76 -33.51 -3.69 11.80
N GLY A 77 -33.21 -4.61 12.72
CA GLY A 77 -33.99 -5.82 13.01
C GLY A 77 -33.80 -6.25 14.47
N GLY A 78 -34.54 -5.63 15.39
CA GLY A 78 -34.43 -5.88 16.83
C GLY A 78 -35.11 -7.18 17.31
N ARG A 79 -34.98 -7.50 18.61
CA ARG A 79 -35.68 -8.66 19.22
C ARG A 79 -37.20 -8.52 19.01
N GLY A 80 -37.78 -9.43 18.22
CA GLY A 80 -39.23 -9.47 17.98
C GLY A 80 -39.68 -9.15 16.55
N SER A 81 -38.76 -8.92 15.60
CA SER A 81 -39.03 -8.70 14.18
C SER A 81 -39.54 -9.96 13.46
N MET A 82 -40.69 -10.45 13.88
CA MET A 82 -41.51 -11.38 13.10
C MET A 82 -42.31 -10.58 12.07
N ALA A 83 -42.72 -11.22 10.96
CA ALA A 83 -43.54 -10.59 9.91
C ALA A 83 -44.74 -9.78 10.45
N LYS A 84 -45.34 -10.22 11.56
CA LYS A 84 -46.46 -9.53 12.22
C LYS A 84 -46.12 -8.19 12.89
N ASN A 85 -44.84 -7.92 13.17
CA ASN A 85 -44.38 -6.77 13.95
C ASN A 85 -43.63 -5.73 13.10
N LEU A 86 -43.55 -5.91 11.77
CA LEU A 86 -42.81 -5.01 10.86
C LEU A 86 -43.37 -3.58 10.86
N HIS A 87 -44.69 -3.44 10.91
CA HIS A 87 -45.39 -2.15 11.02
C HIS A 87 -45.00 -1.34 12.28
N VAL A 88 -44.55 -2.01 13.35
CA VAL A 88 -44.09 -1.34 14.57
C VAL A 88 -42.70 -0.74 14.37
N HIS A 89 -41.86 -1.38 13.56
CA HIS A 89 -40.57 -0.82 13.19
C HIS A 89 -40.71 0.33 12.20
N GLU A 90 -41.64 0.22 11.24
CA GLU A 90 -41.92 1.28 10.26
C GLU A 90 -42.45 2.56 10.91
N SER A 91 -43.07 2.46 12.09
CA SER A 91 -43.53 3.61 12.87
C SER A 91 -42.46 4.21 13.81
N LEU A 92 -41.24 3.65 13.86
CA LEU A 92 -40.16 4.21 14.66
C LEU A 92 -39.69 5.55 14.07
N PRO A 93 -39.48 6.60 14.90
CA PRO A 93 -39.01 7.90 14.44
C PRO A 93 -37.73 7.83 13.59
N PHE A 94 -36.78 6.95 13.98
CA PHE A 94 -35.55 6.71 13.22
C PHE A 94 -35.80 6.11 11.83
N HIS A 95 -36.74 5.17 11.70
CA HIS A 95 -37.11 4.60 10.41
C HIS A 95 -37.76 5.69 9.54
N ILE A 96 -38.68 6.48 10.10
CA ILE A 96 -39.35 7.59 9.40
C ILE A 96 -38.35 8.67 8.95
N ASP A 97 -37.38 9.04 9.80
CA ASP A 97 -36.36 10.02 9.47
C ASP A 97 -35.36 9.50 8.43
N GLN A 98 -34.99 8.22 8.48
CA GLN A 98 -34.15 7.60 7.46
C GLN A 98 -34.88 7.49 6.12
N VAL A 99 -36.17 7.16 6.14
CA VAL A 99 -37.04 7.19 4.95
C VAL A 99 -37.16 8.62 4.41
N ARG A 100 -37.31 9.64 5.26
CA ARG A 100 -37.33 11.06 4.85
C ARG A 100 -36.01 11.52 4.27
N ARG A 101 -34.89 11.17 4.88
CA ARG A 101 -33.54 11.49 4.40
C ARG A 101 -33.23 10.80 3.07
N GLN A 102 -33.61 9.53 2.92
CA GLN A 102 -33.54 8.85 1.63
C GLN A 102 -34.46 9.51 0.60
N ALA A 103 -35.65 9.97 1.01
CA ALA A 103 -36.53 10.72 0.13
C ALA A 103 -35.98 12.12 -0.22
N ASP A 104 -35.26 12.80 0.68
CA ASP A 104 -34.60 14.09 0.41
C ASP A 104 -33.39 13.93 -0.51
N ILE A 105 -32.56 12.91 -0.30
CA ILE A 105 -31.45 12.57 -1.20
C ILE A 105 -32.01 12.14 -2.55
N ALA A 106 -33.01 11.26 -2.57
CA ALA A 106 -33.69 10.88 -3.80
C ALA A 106 -34.36 12.09 -4.47
N ARG A 107 -34.90 13.07 -3.73
CA ARG A 107 -35.42 14.32 -4.29
C ARG A 107 -34.33 15.20 -4.88
N ALA A 108 -33.18 15.30 -4.23
CA ALA A 108 -32.04 16.09 -4.73
C ALA A 108 -31.38 15.41 -5.94
N GLU A 109 -31.23 14.09 -5.91
CA GLU A 109 -30.81 13.28 -7.04
C GLU A 109 -31.85 13.41 -8.15
N VAL A 110 -33.16 13.27 -7.88
CA VAL A 110 -34.22 13.47 -8.87
C VAL A 110 -34.22 14.89 -9.43
N ALA A 111 -33.95 15.92 -8.62
CA ALA A 111 -33.85 17.30 -9.12
C ALA A 111 -32.63 17.50 -10.03
N ALA A 112 -31.47 16.93 -9.67
CA ALA A 112 -30.28 16.93 -10.53
C ALA A 112 -30.47 16.06 -11.79
N LEU A 113 -31.19 14.93 -11.67
CA LEU A 113 -31.59 14.05 -12.76
C LEU A 113 -32.62 14.72 -13.67
N ASP A 114 -33.53 15.53 -13.14
CA ASP A 114 -34.52 16.33 -13.87
C ASP A 114 -33.80 17.46 -14.64
N GLU A 115 -32.82 18.14 -14.02
CA GLU A 115 -31.91 19.07 -14.72
C GLU A 115 -31.10 18.38 -15.83
N LEU A 116 -30.52 17.20 -15.59
CA LEU A 116 -29.82 16.40 -16.61
C LEU A 116 -30.75 15.92 -17.73
N SER A 117 -31.99 15.55 -17.41
CA SER A 117 -32.98 15.07 -18.37
C SER A 117 -33.54 16.18 -19.27
N ARG A 118 -33.48 17.43 -18.82
CA ARG A 118 -33.82 18.63 -19.61
C ARG A 118 -32.68 19.06 -20.55
N GLY A 119 -31.50 18.48 -20.40
CA GLY A 119 -30.28 18.93 -21.08
C GLY A 119 -29.72 20.24 -20.49
N PRO A 120 -28.45 20.56 -20.75
CA PRO A 120 -27.80 21.76 -20.22
C PRO A 120 -28.45 23.06 -20.75
N PRO A 121 -28.59 24.10 -19.91
CA PRO A 121 -29.31 25.33 -20.26
C PRO A 121 -28.66 26.18 -21.36
N ASP A 122 -27.35 26.01 -21.63
CA ASP A 122 -26.59 26.82 -22.59
C ASP A 122 -26.71 26.33 -24.06
N LEU A 123 -27.57 25.34 -24.33
CA LEU A 123 -27.76 24.73 -25.66
C LEU A 123 -29.22 24.78 -26.12
N GLN A 124 -29.88 25.93 -25.96
CA GLN A 124 -31.06 26.23 -26.78
C GLN A 124 -30.62 26.53 -28.23
N TRP A 125 -30.61 25.49 -29.06
CA TRP A 125 -30.25 25.60 -30.47
C TRP A 125 -31.24 26.47 -31.26
N THR A 126 -30.90 27.74 -31.48
CA THR A 126 -31.31 28.49 -32.67
C THR A 126 -30.06 28.98 -33.41
N SER A 127 -30.12 28.99 -34.74
CA SER A 127 -29.01 29.31 -35.63
C SER A 127 -28.70 30.82 -35.65
N ALA A 128 -28.06 31.37 -34.60
CA ALA A 128 -27.46 32.70 -34.64
C ALA A 128 -26.43 32.96 -33.50
N LEU A 129 -25.15 33.04 -33.91
CA LEU A 129 -24.04 33.92 -33.48
C LEU A 129 -23.88 34.40 -32.02
N ASN A 130 -22.64 34.17 -31.54
CA ASN A 130 -21.73 35.07 -30.80
C ASN A 130 -22.29 35.94 -29.67
N ASP A 131 -22.04 35.55 -28.41
CA ASP A 131 -21.60 36.45 -27.33
C ASP A 131 -21.02 35.66 -26.13
N PRO A 132 -20.09 36.25 -25.35
CA PRO A 132 -19.38 35.57 -24.26
C PRO A 132 -20.24 35.45 -22.97
N PRO A 133 -20.01 34.42 -22.13
CA PRO A 133 -20.86 34.14 -20.99
C PRO A 133 -20.73 35.18 -19.86
N GLN A 134 -21.87 35.59 -19.32
CA GLN A 134 -21.98 36.45 -18.14
C GLN A 134 -21.58 35.71 -16.86
N GLN A 135 -20.92 36.44 -15.96
CA GLN A 135 -20.45 35.98 -14.66
C GLN A 135 -21.63 35.56 -13.76
N CYS A 136 -21.50 34.38 -13.15
CA CYS A 136 -22.40 33.88 -12.12
C CYS A 136 -22.04 34.52 -10.75
N PRO A 137 -23.03 34.92 -9.92
CA PRO A 137 -22.78 35.67 -8.71
C PRO A 137 -22.14 34.82 -7.61
N THR A 138 -21.18 35.44 -6.91
CA THR A 138 -20.52 34.93 -5.71
C THR A 138 -21.53 34.65 -4.59
N SER A 139 -21.66 33.38 -4.18
CA SER A 139 -22.37 33.01 -2.96
C SER A 139 -21.43 33.12 -1.74
N GLU A 140 -21.40 34.29 -1.12
CA GLU A 140 -20.94 34.43 0.26
C GLU A 140 -22.04 33.92 1.20
N ALA A 141 -21.83 32.76 1.84
CA ALA A 141 -22.63 32.32 2.97
C ALA A 141 -21.75 31.58 4.00
N GLY A 142 -20.81 32.30 4.61
CA GLY A 142 -20.20 31.89 5.88
C GLY A 142 -21.12 32.30 7.04
N SER A 143 -21.48 31.35 7.91
CA SER A 143 -22.33 31.63 9.06
C SER A 143 -21.71 32.69 10.00
N PRO A 144 -22.51 33.59 10.62
CA PRO A 144 -22.01 34.64 11.52
C PRO A 144 -21.34 34.14 12.81
N GLU A 145 -21.37 32.82 13.04
CA GLU A 145 -20.71 32.14 14.16
C GLU A 145 -19.22 31.88 13.86
N LEU A 146 -18.85 31.70 12.59
CA LEU A 146 -17.46 31.46 12.17
C LEU A 146 -16.57 32.72 12.24
N ARG A 147 -17.18 33.93 12.19
CA ARG A 147 -16.45 35.21 12.31
C ARG A 147 -16.11 35.57 13.76
N ARG A 148 -16.90 35.11 14.75
CA ARG A 148 -16.64 35.43 16.16
C ARG A 148 -15.54 34.57 16.79
N ASP A 149 -15.30 33.37 16.28
CA ASP A 149 -14.22 32.49 16.78
C ASP A 149 -12.85 32.80 16.13
N LEU A 150 -12.83 33.48 14.97
CA LEU A 150 -11.60 33.88 14.28
C LEU A 150 -11.02 35.20 14.81
N ASP A 151 -11.84 36.08 15.39
CA ASP A 151 -11.38 37.36 15.95
C ASP A 151 -10.68 37.22 17.32
N PHE A 152 -10.68 36.03 17.92
CA PHE A 152 -9.93 35.74 19.16
C PHE A 152 -8.50 35.23 18.92
N ILE A 153 -8.15 34.86 17.68
CA ILE A 153 -6.85 34.24 17.35
C ILE A 153 -5.79 35.27 16.91
N ASP A 154 -6.17 36.53 16.67
CA ASP A 154 -5.27 37.52 16.04
C ASP A 154 -4.77 38.64 16.98
N GLN A 155 -4.71 38.39 18.29
CA GLN A 155 -4.11 39.34 19.25
C GLN A 155 -2.85 38.78 19.93
N ASP A 156 -1.82 38.52 19.12
CA ASP A 156 -0.46 38.24 19.60
C ASP A 156 0.31 39.56 19.84
N LYS A 157 -0.24 40.41 20.72
CA LYS A 157 0.47 41.58 21.29
C LYS A 157 1.01 41.20 22.67
N CYS A 158 2.07 40.39 22.72
CA CYS A 158 2.79 40.16 23.98
C CYS A 158 4.31 40.02 23.79
N PHE A 159 4.91 40.85 22.93
CA PHE A 159 6.37 41.01 22.84
C PHE A 159 6.77 42.49 22.80
N SER A 160 6.17 43.29 23.67
CA SER A 160 6.66 44.64 23.97
C SER A 160 6.22 45.02 25.38
N ASP A 161 6.83 44.44 26.40
CA ASP A 161 7.08 45.19 27.63
C ASP A 161 8.20 44.57 28.48
N ARG A 162 9.10 45.44 28.93
CA ARG A 162 10.18 45.17 29.89
C ARG A 162 9.60 45.30 31.30
N SER A 163 9.54 44.19 32.05
CA SER A 163 9.53 44.25 33.51
C SER A 163 9.80 42.86 34.09
N GLU A 164 10.92 42.75 34.82
CA GLU A 164 11.25 41.62 35.70
C GLU A 164 10.19 41.47 36.81
N PRO A 165 10.03 40.25 37.34
CA PRO A 165 10.39 40.08 38.75
C PRO A 165 11.08 38.75 39.11
N VAL A 166 11.79 38.83 40.22
CA VAL A 166 12.70 37.88 40.87
C VAL A 166 11.97 36.83 41.74
N GLY A 167 12.57 35.64 41.86
CA GLY A 167 12.43 34.69 43.00
C GLY A 167 11.45 33.53 42.75
N VAL A 168 11.70 32.28 43.16
CA VAL A 168 12.56 31.73 44.22
C VAL A 168 12.92 30.28 43.88
N GLU A 169 14.15 29.88 44.22
CA GLU A 169 14.70 28.53 44.16
C GLU A 169 13.87 27.49 44.94
N SER A 170 13.85 26.25 44.46
CA SER A 170 14.06 25.11 45.35
C SER A 170 14.74 23.97 44.60
N SER A 171 15.71 23.41 45.29
CA SER A 171 16.84 22.64 44.82
C SER A 171 16.76 21.18 45.31
N GLN A 172 17.61 20.35 44.69
CA GLN A 172 18.11 19.03 45.16
C GLN A 172 17.17 17.84 44.86
N SER A 173 17.60 16.76 44.20
CA SER A 173 18.83 15.95 44.34
C SER A 173 19.08 15.18 43.02
N SER A 174 20.28 15.18 42.40
CA SER A 174 21.50 14.36 42.68
C SER A 174 21.19 12.88 42.90
N GLY A 175 21.73 11.89 42.18
CA GLY A 175 22.76 11.82 41.16
C GLY A 175 23.19 10.34 41.06
N SER A 176 23.71 9.91 39.90
CA SER A 176 24.76 8.89 39.81
C SER A 176 25.27 8.86 38.37
N SER A 177 26.47 9.39 38.19
CA SER A 177 27.34 9.25 37.03
C SER A 177 27.97 7.87 36.99
N ASP A 178 28.51 7.50 35.83
CA ASP A 178 29.95 7.29 35.55
C ASP A 178 30.07 7.02 34.03
N THR A 179 30.43 7.99 33.17
CA THR A 179 31.78 8.51 32.78
C THR A 179 32.68 7.40 32.21
N ASP A 180 33.19 7.48 30.97
CA ASP A 180 34.19 8.42 30.43
C ASP A 180 33.85 8.90 29.00
N GLY A 181 34.19 10.09 28.50
CA GLY A 181 35.07 11.16 28.95
C GLY A 181 35.61 11.88 27.70
N TRP A 182 35.25 13.16 27.52
CA TRP A 182 36.00 14.14 26.71
C TRP A 182 35.91 15.47 27.45
N ASP A 183 36.94 15.72 28.25
CA ASP A 183 37.14 16.90 29.07
C ASP A 183 37.77 18.06 28.29
N GLY A 184 37.34 19.27 28.63
CA GLY A 184 37.92 20.52 28.17
C GLY A 184 37.07 21.74 28.54
N LEU A 185 36.71 21.87 29.82
CA LEU A 185 36.09 23.07 30.39
C LEU A 185 37.16 23.97 31.04
N ILE A 186 36.86 25.29 31.07
CA ILE A 186 37.09 26.32 32.13
C ILE A 186 37.28 27.69 31.44
N PRO A 187 36.71 28.82 31.92
CA PRO A 187 35.37 29.04 32.51
C PRO A 187 34.66 30.30 31.92
N ASP A 188 33.34 30.38 32.03
CA ASP A 188 32.61 31.65 31.92
C ASP A 188 32.77 32.44 33.23
N ASP A 189 33.27 33.68 33.16
CA ASP A 189 32.86 34.79 34.05
C ASP A 189 33.37 36.18 33.57
N CYS A 190 32.40 37.03 33.17
CA CYS A 190 32.35 38.50 33.12
C CYS A 190 33.35 39.35 32.27
N PRO A 191 33.02 40.61 31.94
CA PRO A 191 31.81 41.18 31.33
C PRO A 191 32.15 41.73 29.92
N THR A 192 31.19 41.81 28.99
CA THR A 192 31.41 42.54 27.74
C THR A 192 31.57 44.03 28.03
N GLN A 193 32.80 44.53 28.07
CA GLN A 193 33.10 45.94 27.90
C GLN A 193 32.73 46.34 26.48
N ASP A 194 31.87 47.35 26.37
CA ASP A 194 31.63 48.11 25.16
C ASP A 194 32.98 48.66 24.64
N ILE A 195 33.51 48.03 23.59
CA ILE A 195 34.55 48.62 22.75
C ILE A 195 33.85 49.09 21.46
N PRO A 196 33.75 50.40 21.20
CA PRO A 196 33.16 50.92 19.99
C PRO A 196 34.09 50.65 18.81
N GLY A 197 33.84 49.55 18.09
CA GLY A 197 34.38 49.30 16.75
C GLY A 197 33.61 50.12 15.72
N PRO A 198 34.26 50.61 14.65
CA PRO A 198 33.84 51.79 13.92
C PRO A 198 32.48 51.57 13.27
N PHE A 199 31.63 52.59 13.41
CA PHE A 199 30.54 52.87 12.46
C PHE A 199 31.14 52.81 11.04
N PHE A 200 31.03 51.67 10.38
CA PHE A 200 30.86 51.66 8.95
C PHE A 200 29.40 52.00 8.75
N GLU A 201 29.14 53.28 8.50
CA GLU A 201 27.93 53.72 7.85
C GLU A 201 27.63 52.73 6.72
N ASP A 202 26.39 52.23 6.70
CA ASP A 202 25.80 51.59 5.54
C ASP A 202 25.99 52.55 4.35
N GLU A 203 27.11 52.43 3.65
CA GLU A 203 27.19 52.85 2.26
C GLU A 203 26.26 51.91 1.50
N HIS A 204 24.98 52.31 1.51
CA HIS A 204 24.12 52.20 0.37
C HIS A 204 24.94 52.55 -0.88
N ARG A 205 25.55 51.55 -1.49
CA ARG A 205 25.76 51.54 -2.93
C ARG A 205 24.37 51.45 -3.55
N ASP A 206 23.73 52.62 -3.60
CA ASP A 206 22.83 53.00 -4.67
C ASP A 206 23.62 52.91 -5.99
N SER A 207 23.79 51.69 -6.48
CA SER A 207 23.86 51.48 -7.90
C SER A 207 22.44 51.70 -8.44
N GLN A 208 22.10 52.96 -8.70
CA GLN A 208 21.13 53.33 -9.72
C GLN A 208 21.60 52.69 -11.04
N GLY A 209 21.13 51.47 -11.27
CA GLY A 209 21.50 50.62 -12.39
C GLY A 209 20.39 49.63 -12.64
N GLN A 210 19.38 50.09 -13.36
CA GLN A 210 18.31 49.32 -13.99
C GLN A 210 17.49 48.40 -13.06
N ASN A 211 16.23 48.79 -12.87
CA ASN A 211 15.15 47.94 -12.38
C ASN A 211 14.77 46.87 -13.43
N THR A 212 15.75 46.08 -13.91
CA THR A 212 15.49 44.87 -14.67
C THR A 212 14.83 43.89 -13.72
N LYS A 213 13.51 43.71 -13.85
CA LYS A 213 12.82 42.59 -13.20
C LYS A 213 13.63 41.34 -13.52
N ASN A 214 14.20 40.69 -12.50
CA ASN A 214 14.92 39.42 -12.65
C ASN A 214 13.91 38.33 -13.03
N THR A 215 13.55 38.28 -14.31
CA THR A 215 12.59 37.33 -14.87
C THR A 215 13.19 35.93 -14.97
N GLU A 216 14.51 35.83 -15.11
CA GLU A 216 15.24 34.56 -15.27
C GLU A 216 15.17 33.67 -14.02
N TRP A 217 15.30 34.27 -12.84
CA TRP A 217 15.30 33.54 -11.56
C TRP A 217 13.95 33.57 -10.83
N TRP A 218 12.93 34.20 -11.40
CA TRP A 218 11.60 34.25 -10.80
C TRP A 218 11.07 32.83 -10.53
N PRO A 219 10.44 32.53 -9.37
CA PRO A 219 9.96 33.44 -8.31
C PRO A 219 11.01 33.82 -7.26
N PHE A 220 12.27 33.39 -7.42
CA PHE A 220 13.37 33.78 -6.55
C PHE A 220 13.89 35.17 -6.93
N ARG A 221 14.45 35.90 -5.96
CA ARG A 221 15.02 37.23 -6.22
C ARG A 221 16.31 37.17 -7.03
N ALA A 222 17.08 36.11 -6.82
CA ALA A 222 18.35 35.82 -7.47
C ALA A 222 18.72 34.34 -7.24
N LYS A 223 19.78 33.88 -7.91
CA LYS A 223 20.31 32.50 -7.81
C LYS A 223 20.62 32.09 -6.38
N GLU A 224 21.17 32.99 -5.57
CA GLU A 224 21.58 32.76 -4.18
C GLU A 224 20.39 32.38 -3.29
N TYR A 225 19.19 32.86 -3.60
CA TYR A 225 17.97 32.53 -2.85
C TYR A 225 17.50 31.11 -3.11
N LEU A 226 17.61 30.63 -4.35
CA LEU A 226 17.32 29.25 -4.71
C LEU A 226 18.35 28.31 -4.09
N ILE A 227 19.64 28.59 -4.27
CA ILE A 227 20.74 27.80 -3.68
C ILE A 227 20.56 27.72 -2.15
N SER A 228 20.30 28.85 -1.49
CA SER A 228 20.07 28.86 -0.05
C SER A 228 18.84 28.06 0.37
N SER A 229 17.78 28.08 -0.44
CA SER A 229 16.58 27.27 -0.17
C SER A 229 16.86 25.77 -0.25
N LEU A 230 17.70 25.35 -1.20
CA LEU A 230 18.17 23.98 -1.36
C LEU A 230 19.10 23.58 -0.21
N ILE A 231 20.07 24.43 0.17
CA ILE A 231 21.00 24.18 1.28
C ILE A 231 20.25 24.03 2.61
N VAL A 232 19.29 24.92 2.90
CA VAL A 232 18.48 24.86 4.14
C VAL A 232 17.73 23.54 4.24
N GLY A 233 17.24 23.02 3.12
CA GLY A 233 16.85 21.63 3.06
C GLY A 233 15.89 21.29 1.91
N HIS A 234 16.11 20.08 1.40
CA HIS A 234 15.28 19.35 0.44
C HIS A 234 15.47 17.83 0.64
N THR A 235 14.38 17.07 0.58
CA THR A 235 14.40 15.60 0.63
C THR A 235 15.24 15.09 1.82
N ARG A 236 16.34 14.36 1.59
CA ARG A 236 17.22 13.82 2.65
C ARG A 236 18.15 14.85 3.29
N THR A 237 18.30 16.02 2.69
CA THR A 237 19.23 17.06 3.15
C THR A 237 18.47 18.13 3.93
N ILE A 238 18.82 18.31 5.20
CA ILE A 238 18.36 19.40 6.05
C ILE A 238 19.56 19.80 6.89
N ILE A 239 19.74 21.10 7.11
CA ILE A 239 20.77 21.57 8.03
C ILE A 239 20.15 22.46 9.11
N SER A 240 20.80 22.51 10.27
CA SER A 240 20.38 23.38 11.36
C SER A 240 20.61 24.85 11.01
N ARG A 241 19.92 25.76 11.70
CA ARG A 241 20.12 27.21 11.58
C ARG A 241 21.58 27.62 11.84
N VAL A 242 22.23 26.96 12.80
CA VAL A 242 23.64 27.20 13.15
C VAL A 242 24.54 26.77 12.00
N MET A 243 24.35 25.57 11.48
CA MET A 243 25.13 25.07 10.35
C MET A 243 24.94 25.93 9.09
N TYR A 244 23.71 26.38 8.81
CA TYR A 244 23.46 27.31 7.71
C TYR A 244 24.20 28.64 7.91
N SER A 245 24.31 29.12 9.14
CA SER A 245 25.05 30.36 9.44
C SER A 245 26.55 30.18 9.18
N HIS A 246 27.13 29.02 9.50
CA HIS A 246 28.51 28.69 9.13
C HIS A 246 28.70 28.58 7.61
N VAL A 247 27.80 27.90 6.89
CA VAL A 247 27.86 27.81 5.43
C VAL A 247 27.79 29.21 4.81
N ARG A 248 26.87 30.05 5.28
CA ARG A 248 26.76 31.45 4.83
C ARG A 248 28.04 32.24 5.08
N LEU A 249 28.71 32.06 6.23
CA LEU A 249 30.01 32.67 6.50
C LEU A 249 31.06 32.22 5.48
N MET A 250 31.16 30.91 5.20
CA MET A 250 32.11 30.39 4.21
C MET A 250 31.87 30.95 2.81
N PHE A 251 30.62 31.04 2.36
CA PHE A 251 30.29 31.67 1.08
C PHE A 251 30.63 33.17 1.06
N THR A 252 30.45 33.86 2.19
CA THR A 252 30.83 35.28 2.34
C THR A 252 32.34 35.45 2.19
N LEU A 253 33.15 34.56 2.78
CA LEU A 253 34.60 34.55 2.61
C LEU A 253 35.01 34.29 1.15
N CYS A 254 34.21 33.55 0.39
CA CYS A 254 34.38 33.32 -1.05
C CYS A 254 33.75 34.42 -1.93
N GLY A 255 33.32 35.56 -1.36
CA GLY A 255 32.75 36.68 -2.11
C GLY A 255 31.30 36.50 -2.58
N THR A 256 30.55 35.55 -2.00
CA THR A 256 29.14 35.29 -2.34
C THR A 256 28.24 35.52 -1.12
N ALA A 257 27.29 36.46 -1.22
CA ALA A 257 26.38 36.79 -0.13
C ALA A 257 25.09 35.95 -0.18
N LEU A 258 24.96 34.96 0.70
CA LEU A 258 23.72 34.20 0.86
C LEU A 258 22.73 34.92 1.81
N PRO A 259 21.40 34.88 1.53
CA PRO A 259 20.37 35.46 2.40
C PRO A 259 20.38 34.84 3.80
N ASP A 260 19.91 35.58 4.81
CA ASP A 260 19.78 35.04 6.16
C ASP A 260 18.65 34.00 6.27
N TRP A 261 18.70 33.18 7.32
CA TRP A 261 17.72 32.12 7.59
C TRP A 261 16.26 32.62 7.62
N THR A 262 16.02 33.80 8.22
CA THR A 262 14.65 34.34 8.34
C THR A 262 14.13 34.80 6.99
N THR A 263 15.00 35.33 6.14
CA THR A 263 14.67 35.70 4.76
C THR A 263 14.30 34.46 3.94
N ILE A 264 15.03 33.36 4.08
CA ILE A 264 14.70 32.09 3.40
C ILE A 264 13.37 31.52 3.92
N ARG A 265 13.15 31.52 5.24
CA ARG A 265 11.89 31.03 5.84
C ARG A 265 10.68 31.84 5.33
N ARG A 266 10.81 33.16 5.24
CA ARG A 266 9.78 34.05 4.67
C ARG A 266 9.59 33.79 3.18
N GLY A 267 10.69 33.60 2.43
CA GLY A 267 10.68 33.22 1.02
C GLY A 267 9.91 31.92 0.78
N LYS A 268 10.27 30.84 1.48
CA LYS A 268 9.57 29.55 1.42
C LYS A 268 8.08 29.69 1.73
N THR A 269 7.70 30.49 2.73
CA THR A 269 6.29 30.77 3.03
C THR A 269 5.57 31.48 1.90
N LYS A 270 6.21 32.48 1.27
CA LYS A 270 5.65 33.16 0.09
C LYS A 270 5.45 32.20 -1.08
N LEU A 271 6.42 31.31 -1.33
CA LEU A 271 6.32 30.30 -2.38
C LEU A 271 5.20 29.29 -2.12
N ARG A 272 5.02 28.82 -0.88
CA ARG A 272 3.89 27.93 -0.53
C ARG A 272 2.54 28.57 -0.82
N LYS A 273 2.34 29.82 -0.38
CA LYS A 273 1.12 30.58 -0.67
C LYS A 273 0.92 30.81 -2.17
N MET A 274 2.00 31.08 -2.90
CA MET A 274 1.96 31.29 -4.36
C MET A 274 1.52 30.05 -5.12
N ILE A 275 2.02 28.87 -4.73
CA ILE A 275 1.63 27.59 -5.35
C ILE A 275 0.26 27.11 -4.83
N GLY A 276 -0.15 27.54 -3.63
CA GLY A 276 -1.35 27.07 -2.94
C GLY A 276 -1.13 25.71 -2.27
N MET A 277 0.07 25.45 -1.77
CA MET A 277 0.42 24.22 -1.02
C MET A 277 0.61 24.55 0.46
N ASP A 278 -0.49 24.89 1.12
CA ASP A 278 -0.52 25.18 2.56
C ASP A 278 -0.92 23.93 3.37
N VAL A 279 -0.48 23.92 4.63
CA VAL A 279 -0.82 22.85 5.57
C VAL A 279 -2.23 23.08 6.11
N ILE A 280 -3.08 22.08 5.95
CA ILE A 280 -4.48 22.15 6.38
C ILE A 280 -4.56 21.52 7.79
N GLY A 281 -5.02 22.31 8.76
CA GLY A 281 -5.26 21.85 10.13
C GLY A 281 -6.72 21.47 10.33
N ARG A 282 -6.97 20.32 10.98
CA ARG A 282 -8.31 19.84 11.37
C ARG A 282 -8.28 19.24 12.76
N ARG A 283 -9.47 18.96 13.31
CA ARG A 283 -9.67 18.16 14.52
C ARG A 283 -10.33 16.83 14.17
N SER A 284 -9.73 15.73 14.62
CA SER A 284 -10.26 14.37 14.42
C SER A 284 -11.59 14.15 15.17
N VAL A 285 -12.23 13.01 14.96
CA VAL A 285 -13.41 12.58 15.74
C VAL A 285 -13.15 12.54 17.26
N LEU A 286 -11.93 12.23 17.68
CA LEU A 286 -11.50 12.25 19.09
C LEU A 286 -11.13 13.65 19.58
N ASN A 287 -11.17 14.66 18.70
CA ASN A 287 -10.84 16.06 18.93
C ASN A 287 -9.32 16.36 19.01
N SER A 288 -8.50 15.43 18.51
CA SER A 288 -7.05 15.58 18.37
C SER A 288 -6.71 16.52 17.21
N PRO A 289 -5.74 17.44 17.35
CA PRO A 289 -5.29 18.27 16.24
C PRO A 289 -4.49 17.43 15.24
N VAL A 290 -4.85 17.51 13.96
CA VAL A 290 -4.20 16.80 12.85
C VAL A 290 -3.89 17.77 11.71
N TYR A 291 -2.81 17.52 10.98
CA TYR A 291 -2.31 18.40 9.92
C TYR A 291 -1.99 17.61 8.66
N PHE A 292 -2.44 18.06 7.50
CA PHE A 292 -2.26 17.34 6.24
C PHE A 292 -1.93 18.27 5.07
N LEU A 293 -1.34 17.68 4.04
CA LEU A 293 -1.22 18.25 2.70
C LEU A 293 -2.38 17.75 1.84
N SER A 294 -2.94 18.62 1.01
CA SER A 294 -4.06 18.25 0.14
C SER A 294 -3.61 17.23 -0.91
N LEU A 295 -4.35 16.12 -1.00
CA LEU A 295 -4.16 15.11 -2.04
C LEU A 295 -4.54 15.71 -3.41
N GLN A 296 -5.68 16.40 -3.50
CA GLN A 296 -6.14 17.07 -4.72
C GLN A 296 -5.07 17.99 -5.30
N LYS A 297 -4.53 18.89 -4.46
CA LYS A 297 -3.48 19.81 -4.90
C LYS A 297 -2.20 19.08 -5.28
N THR A 298 -1.89 18.01 -4.57
CA THR A 298 -0.71 17.19 -4.87
C THR A 298 -0.81 16.55 -6.26
N LEU A 299 -1.94 15.94 -6.60
CA LEU A 299 -2.18 15.37 -7.93
C LEU A 299 -2.12 16.43 -9.03
N ALA A 300 -2.71 17.61 -8.79
CA ALA A 300 -2.67 18.73 -9.72
C ALA A 300 -1.24 19.23 -10.02
N LEU A 301 -0.33 19.17 -9.04
CA LEU A 301 1.08 19.52 -9.25
C LEU A 301 1.84 18.44 -10.04
N GLU A 302 1.54 17.16 -9.84
CA GLU A 302 2.23 16.08 -10.57
C GLU A 302 1.86 16.02 -12.05
N ILE A 303 0.59 16.28 -12.40
CA ILE A 303 0.19 16.37 -13.82
C ILE A 303 0.72 17.64 -14.51
N ALA A 304 0.98 18.70 -13.73
CA ALA A 304 1.63 19.91 -14.20
C ALA A 304 3.16 19.82 -14.22
N ASN A 305 3.74 18.66 -13.85
CA ASN A 305 5.19 18.44 -13.77
C ASN A 305 5.70 17.81 -15.07
N PRO A 306 6.54 18.51 -15.86
CA PRO A 306 7.00 18.01 -17.16
C PRO A 306 7.95 16.81 -17.06
N LEU A 307 8.46 16.47 -15.88
CA LEU A 307 9.27 15.27 -15.66
C LEU A 307 8.45 14.03 -15.29
N VAL A 308 7.16 14.21 -15.00
CA VAL A 308 6.26 13.15 -14.51
C VAL A 308 5.14 12.88 -15.51
N GLU A 309 4.50 13.93 -16.02
CA GLU A 309 3.37 13.84 -16.96
C GLU A 309 3.66 12.92 -18.17
N PRO A 310 4.82 12.99 -18.85
CA PRO A 310 5.07 12.16 -20.04
C PRO A 310 5.09 10.65 -19.78
N HIS A 311 5.20 10.26 -18.50
CA HIS A 311 5.25 8.87 -18.09
C HIS A 311 3.95 8.39 -17.41
N LEU A 312 2.97 9.28 -17.20
CA LEU A 312 1.71 8.92 -16.56
C LEU A 312 0.78 8.19 -17.53
N ARG A 313 0.24 7.06 -17.07
CA ARG A 313 -0.87 6.36 -17.71
C ARG A 313 -2.18 6.73 -17.03
N TYR A 314 -3.17 7.11 -17.83
CA TYR A 314 -4.51 7.48 -17.38
C TYR A 314 -5.55 6.36 -17.58
N TYR A 315 -5.22 5.40 -18.44
CA TYR A 315 -6.07 4.25 -18.78
C TYR A 315 -5.36 2.94 -18.43
N PRO A 316 -6.12 1.89 -18.09
CA PRO A 316 -5.56 0.56 -17.92
C PRO A 316 -5.13 -0.03 -19.27
N GLU A 317 -4.19 -0.97 -19.25
CA GLU A 317 -3.62 -1.65 -20.41
C GLU A 317 -4.01 -3.13 -20.39
N LEU A 318 -4.59 -3.63 -21.48
CA LEU A 318 -4.87 -5.04 -21.68
C LEU A 318 -3.67 -5.74 -22.32
N THR A 319 -3.05 -6.65 -21.57
CA THR A 319 -1.90 -7.46 -22.04
C THR A 319 -2.22 -8.95 -22.17
N GLU A 320 -3.45 -9.36 -21.88
CA GLU A 320 -3.87 -10.77 -21.86
C GLU A 320 -2.99 -11.67 -20.98
N GLY A 321 -2.46 -11.12 -19.88
CA GLY A 321 -1.57 -11.84 -18.97
C GLY A 321 -0.12 -11.94 -19.44
N SER A 322 0.22 -11.37 -20.59
CA SER A 322 1.59 -11.35 -21.10
C SER A 322 2.40 -10.15 -20.59
N SER A 323 3.69 -10.37 -20.30
CA SER A 323 4.69 -9.32 -20.02
C SER A 323 4.26 -8.26 -19.00
N VAL A 324 3.54 -8.68 -17.96
CA VAL A 324 3.00 -7.81 -16.89
C VAL A 324 4.13 -7.31 -16.00
N SER A 325 4.26 -5.99 -15.90
CA SER A 325 5.31 -5.32 -15.12
C SER A 325 4.90 -3.96 -14.54
N ARG A 326 3.64 -3.53 -14.73
CA ARG A 326 3.15 -2.21 -14.28
C ARG A 326 1.75 -2.33 -13.68
N LEU A 327 1.40 -1.42 -12.78
CA LEU A 327 0.06 -1.36 -12.18
C LEU A 327 -1.03 -0.96 -13.19
N SER A 328 -0.69 -0.22 -14.25
CA SER A 328 -1.61 0.05 -15.37
C SER A 328 -2.08 -1.23 -16.06
N GLN A 329 -1.30 -2.31 -16.01
CA GLN A 329 -1.62 -3.62 -16.56
C GLN A 329 -2.36 -4.53 -15.55
N SER A 330 -2.69 -4.00 -14.36
CA SER A 330 -3.32 -4.79 -13.30
C SER A 330 -4.78 -5.10 -13.61
N ARG A 331 -5.21 -6.32 -13.24
CA ARG A 331 -6.61 -6.74 -13.30
C ARG A 331 -7.50 -5.82 -12.47
N LYS A 332 -7.05 -5.35 -11.29
CA LYS A 332 -7.81 -4.40 -10.45
C LYS A 332 -8.21 -3.16 -11.25
N TRP A 333 -7.25 -2.49 -11.89
CA TRP A 333 -7.51 -1.27 -12.63
C TRP A 333 -8.39 -1.56 -13.86
N LEU A 334 -8.07 -2.61 -14.61
CA LEU A 334 -8.78 -2.92 -15.85
C LEU A 334 -10.23 -3.38 -15.63
N LYS A 335 -10.47 -4.26 -14.66
CA LYS A 335 -11.72 -5.05 -14.56
C LYS A 335 -12.57 -4.78 -13.32
N GLU A 336 -11.98 -4.22 -12.25
CA GLU A 336 -12.61 -4.24 -10.92
C GLU A 336 -12.85 -2.86 -10.31
N LEU A 337 -12.45 -1.78 -10.97
CA LEU A 337 -12.90 -0.44 -10.61
C LEU A 337 -14.37 -0.26 -11.01
N GLY A 338 -15.15 0.32 -10.10
CA GLY A 338 -16.56 0.61 -10.30
C GLY A 338 -16.83 1.60 -11.40
N THR A 339 -18.10 1.76 -11.72
CA THR A 339 -18.57 2.63 -12.81
C THR A 339 -18.17 4.08 -12.60
N ASN A 340 -18.11 4.57 -11.36
CA ASN A 340 -17.76 5.96 -11.04
C ASN A 340 -16.26 6.19 -10.77
N THR A 341 -15.48 5.14 -10.54
CA THR A 341 -14.05 5.25 -10.22
C THR A 341 -13.12 4.84 -11.36
N ARG A 342 -13.63 4.23 -12.43
CA ARG A 342 -12.83 3.98 -13.63
C ARG A 342 -12.71 5.24 -14.50
N ALA A 343 -11.86 5.19 -15.52
CA ALA A 343 -11.71 6.29 -16.47
C ALA A 343 -13.02 6.57 -17.22
N GLN A 344 -13.59 7.77 -17.03
CA GLN A 344 -14.96 8.11 -17.45
C GLN A 344 -15.09 8.50 -18.91
N MET A 345 -13.99 8.93 -19.53
CA MET A 345 -14.02 9.69 -20.78
C MET A 345 -12.75 9.41 -21.59
N VAL A 346 -12.90 9.41 -22.91
CA VAL A 346 -11.80 9.45 -23.86
C VAL A 346 -12.05 10.55 -24.90
N ARG A 347 -11.00 11.33 -25.20
CA ARG A 347 -11.03 12.34 -26.27
C ARG A 347 -10.39 11.76 -27.53
N HIS A 348 -11.12 11.75 -28.63
CA HIS A 348 -10.62 11.28 -29.92
C HIS A 348 -11.24 12.08 -31.08
N GLY A 349 -10.42 12.48 -32.06
CA GLY A 349 -10.91 13.24 -33.22
C GLY A 349 -11.53 14.61 -32.87
N GLY A 350 -11.12 15.22 -31.76
CA GLY A 350 -11.69 16.49 -31.26
C GLY A 350 -13.06 16.34 -30.59
N ARG A 351 -13.52 15.10 -30.37
CA ARG A 351 -14.79 14.74 -29.73
C ARG A 351 -14.55 14.00 -28.43
N ASP A 352 -15.52 14.10 -27.54
CA ASP A 352 -15.47 13.55 -26.19
C ASP A 352 -16.48 12.43 -26.03
N PHE A 353 -15.99 11.22 -25.78
CA PHE A 353 -16.83 10.04 -25.60
C PHE A 353 -16.81 9.62 -24.14
N TYR A 354 -17.98 9.56 -23.52
CA TYR A 354 -18.15 9.18 -22.12
C TYR A 354 -18.67 7.75 -21.99
N LEU A 355 -18.37 7.13 -20.85
CA LEU A 355 -18.98 5.86 -20.49
C LEU A 355 -20.49 6.00 -20.32
N HIS A 356 -21.21 4.95 -20.69
CA HIS A 356 -22.67 4.83 -20.57
C HIS A 356 -23.48 5.84 -21.40
N GLU A 357 -22.89 6.43 -22.44
CA GLU A 357 -23.60 7.24 -23.43
C GLU A 357 -23.70 6.53 -24.78
N LEU A 358 -24.62 6.96 -25.66
CA LEU A 358 -24.66 6.46 -27.03
C LEU A 358 -23.44 6.96 -27.84
N VAL A 359 -22.90 6.09 -28.68
CA VAL A 359 -21.87 6.42 -29.65
C VAL A 359 -22.27 5.84 -30.99
N GLU A 360 -22.33 6.68 -32.02
CA GLU A 360 -22.46 6.21 -33.39
C GLU A 360 -21.07 5.91 -33.96
N LEU A 361 -20.89 4.71 -34.50
CA LEU A 361 -19.68 4.28 -35.18
C LEU A 361 -19.66 4.83 -36.61
N LYS A 362 -18.48 4.84 -37.24
CA LYS A 362 -18.32 5.16 -38.68
C LYS A 362 -19.13 4.25 -39.60
N SER A 363 -19.53 3.07 -39.13
CA SER A 363 -20.42 2.15 -39.84
C SER A 363 -21.91 2.53 -39.76
N GLY A 364 -22.29 3.48 -38.90
CA GLY A 364 -23.66 3.85 -38.57
C GLY A 364 -24.29 3.00 -37.44
N LEU A 365 -23.56 2.04 -36.87
CA LEU A 365 -24.04 1.27 -35.72
C LEU A 365 -23.97 2.09 -34.42
N ILE A 366 -24.97 1.95 -33.57
CA ILE A 366 -25.02 2.59 -32.24
C ILE A 366 -24.52 1.60 -31.19
N VAL A 367 -23.59 2.06 -30.35
CA VAL A 367 -23.02 1.29 -29.24
C VAL A 367 -22.94 2.13 -27.97
N ILE A 368 -22.73 1.48 -26.82
CA ILE A 368 -22.58 2.14 -25.52
C ILE A 368 -21.28 1.66 -24.86
N PRO A 369 -20.24 2.51 -24.73
CA PRO A 369 -18.97 2.13 -24.09
C PRO A 369 -19.15 2.01 -22.57
N VAL A 370 -18.52 0.98 -22.00
CA VAL A 370 -18.61 0.62 -20.57
C VAL A 370 -17.23 0.55 -19.91
N PHE A 371 -16.18 0.35 -20.71
CA PHE A 371 -14.78 0.41 -20.27
C PHE A 371 -13.92 1.04 -21.36
N PHE A 372 -12.89 1.79 -20.96
CA PHE A 372 -11.84 2.32 -21.82
C PHE A 372 -10.50 1.71 -21.42
N PHE A 373 -9.71 1.24 -22.39
CA PHE A 373 -8.42 0.62 -22.15
C PHE A 373 -7.46 0.73 -23.36
N GLU A 374 -6.16 0.68 -23.10
CA GLU A 374 -5.12 0.60 -24.13
C GLU A 374 -4.82 -0.88 -24.46
N SER A 375 -4.61 -1.19 -25.73
CA SER A 375 -4.08 -2.48 -26.16
C SER A 375 -3.23 -2.32 -27.42
N ASN A 376 -2.02 -2.91 -27.41
CA ASN A 376 -1.06 -2.84 -28.52
C ASN A 376 -0.80 -1.41 -29.05
N GLY A 377 -0.76 -0.42 -28.15
CA GLY A 377 -0.53 0.99 -28.48
C GLY A 377 -1.75 1.73 -29.06
N CYS A 378 -2.91 1.08 -29.15
CA CYS A 378 -4.17 1.67 -29.61
C CYS A 378 -5.17 1.78 -28.46
N MET A 379 -6.10 2.72 -28.57
CA MET A 379 -7.17 2.93 -27.59
C MET A 379 -8.43 2.15 -27.98
N TYR A 380 -9.00 1.42 -27.04
CA TYR A 380 -10.18 0.56 -27.21
C TYR A 380 -11.26 0.89 -26.17
N ALA A 381 -12.48 0.48 -26.51
CA ALA A 381 -13.61 0.45 -25.61
C ALA A 381 -14.27 -0.94 -25.61
N ARG A 382 -14.73 -1.39 -24.43
CA ARG A 382 -15.73 -2.47 -24.34
C ARG A 382 -17.10 -1.84 -24.46
N CYS A 383 -17.88 -2.26 -25.44
CA CYS A 383 -19.18 -1.66 -25.73
C CYS A 383 -20.31 -2.68 -25.73
N HIS A 384 -21.48 -2.26 -25.25
CA HIS A 384 -22.74 -2.93 -25.54
C HIS A 384 -23.30 -2.48 -26.88
N THR A 385 -23.96 -3.39 -27.58
CA THR A 385 -24.96 -3.03 -28.58
C THR A 385 -26.30 -2.99 -27.84
N PRO A 386 -26.95 -1.82 -27.71
CA PRO A 386 -28.19 -1.72 -26.97
C PRO A 386 -29.34 -2.43 -27.71
N GLU A 387 -30.26 -3.01 -26.96
CA GLU A 387 -31.57 -3.42 -27.50
C GLU A 387 -32.43 -2.15 -27.62
N ILE A 388 -33.06 -1.96 -28.78
CA ILE A 388 -33.83 -0.76 -29.09
C ILE A 388 -35.28 -1.15 -29.28
N GLU A 389 -36.15 -0.60 -28.43
CA GLU A 389 -37.60 -0.74 -28.54
C GLU A 389 -38.25 0.63 -28.68
N THR A 390 -39.52 0.65 -29.12
CA THR A 390 -40.32 1.88 -29.14
C THR A 390 -41.39 1.78 -28.08
N SER A 391 -41.45 2.78 -27.19
CA SER A 391 -42.49 2.91 -26.18
C SER A 391 -43.85 3.04 -26.85
N PHE A 392 -44.76 2.09 -26.58
CA PHE A 392 -46.14 2.16 -27.07
C PHE A 392 -46.93 3.34 -26.47
N GLU A 393 -46.52 3.84 -25.30
CA GLU A 393 -47.20 4.92 -24.58
C GLU A 393 -46.71 6.31 -25.00
N THR A 394 -45.39 6.49 -25.15
CA THR A 394 -44.77 7.81 -25.41
C THR A 394 -44.27 7.98 -26.84
N GLY A 395 -44.10 6.88 -27.60
CA GLY A 395 -43.48 6.90 -28.93
C GLY A 395 -41.96 7.09 -28.91
N GLU A 396 -41.35 7.16 -27.71
CA GLU A 396 -39.91 7.33 -27.52
C GLU A 396 -39.15 6.02 -27.77
N LEU A 397 -37.88 6.13 -28.19
CA LEU A 397 -36.95 5.03 -28.29
C LEU A 397 -36.40 4.65 -26.91
N ILE A 398 -36.53 3.38 -26.55
CA ILE A 398 -36.03 2.79 -25.31
C ILE A 398 -34.74 2.05 -25.64
N PHE A 399 -33.62 2.53 -25.07
CA PHE A 399 -32.33 1.87 -25.17
C PHE A 399 -32.08 1.03 -23.92
N MET A 400 -31.87 -0.28 -24.10
CA MET A 400 -31.68 -1.23 -23.01
C MET A 400 -30.29 -1.85 -23.04
N ILE A 401 -29.64 -1.93 -21.88
CA ILE A 401 -28.38 -2.66 -21.69
C ILE A 401 -28.41 -3.55 -20.44
N PRO A 402 -27.63 -4.64 -20.41
CA PRO A 402 -27.45 -5.42 -19.19
C PRO A 402 -26.83 -4.58 -18.07
N LYS A 403 -27.40 -4.67 -16.86
CA LYS A 403 -26.86 -3.99 -15.69
C LYS A 403 -25.49 -4.55 -15.28
N ASP A 404 -24.52 -3.65 -15.06
CA ASP A 404 -23.21 -3.93 -14.45
C ASP A 404 -22.44 -5.11 -15.09
N ALA A 405 -22.43 -5.16 -16.44
CA ALA A 405 -21.73 -6.22 -17.16
C ALA A 405 -20.22 -6.23 -16.83
N PRO A 406 -19.65 -7.40 -16.45
CA PRO A 406 -18.22 -7.51 -16.19
C PRO A 406 -17.40 -7.32 -17.47
N PHE A 407 -16.15 -6.90 -17.34
CA PHE A 407 -15.26 -6.61 -18.49
C PHE A 407 -15.16 -7.78 -19.51
N ASP A 408 -15.12 -9.02 -19.01
CA ASP A 408 -15.01 -10.23 -19.84
C ASP A 408 -16.37 -10.78 -20.31
N SER A 409 -17.46 -10.02 -20.17
CA SER A 409 -18.79 -10.45 -20.61
C SER A 409 -18.79 -10.75 -22.11
N PRO A 410 -19.35 -11.90 -22.56
CA PRO A 410 -19.45 -12.22 -23.98
C PRO A 410 -20.37 -11.24 -24.73
N ASN A 411 -21.21 -10.49 -24.01
CA ASN A 411 -22.12 -9.49 -24.57
C ASN A 411 -21.44 -8.13 -24.80
N LEU A 412 -20.13 -8.01 -24.56
CA LEU A 412 -19.35 -6.79 -24.77
C LEU A 412 -18.39 -6.95 -25.95
N ASN A 413 -18.60 -6.16 -26.98
CA ASN A 413 -17.71 -6.08 -28.14
C ASN A 413 -16.50 -5.21 -27.80
N SER A 414 -15.31 -5.60 -28.28
CA SER A 414 -14.12 -4.74 -28.23
C SER A 414 -14.02 -3.94 -29.52
N LEU A 415 -14.14 -2.63 -29.41
CA LEU A 415 -14.10 -1.71 -30.55
C LEU A 415 -12.95 -0.74 -30.36
N ARG A 416 -12.26 -0.40 -31.46
CA ARG A 416 -11.25 0.65 -31.41
C ARG A 416 -11.94 2.01 -31.30
N VAL A 417 -11.40 2.90 -30.49
CA VAL A 417 -11.98 4.25 -30.31
C VAL A 417 -11.91 5.06 -31.61
N ASP A 418 -11.01 4.72 -32.53
CA ASP A 418 -10.96 5.35 -33.85
C ASP A 418 -12.11 4.96 -34.78
N GLU A 419 -12.93 3.97 -34.43
CA GLU A 419 -14.19 3.68 -35.13
C GLU A 419 -15.34 4.58 -34.69
N PHE A 420 -15.17 5.33 -33.59
CA PHE A 420 -16.20 6.23 -33.08
C PHE A 420 -16.32 7.45 -34.01
N ALA A 421 -17.55 7.84 -34.33
CA ALA A 421 -17.84 8.94 -35.25
C ALA A 421 -18.55 10.10 -34.56
N ILE A 422 -19.67 9.83 -33.88
CA ILE A 422 -20.55 10.87 -33.31
C ILE A 422 -20.87 10.54 -31.86
N GLU A 423 -20.56 11.47 -30.95
CA GLU A 423 -20.97 11.41 -29.55
C GLU A 423 -22.47 11.70 -29.38
N TYR A 424 -23.08 11.16 -28.32
CA TYR A 424 -24.51 11.30 -28.05
C TYR A 424 -25.05 12.75 -28.14
N PRO A 425 -24.41 13.79 -27.55
CA PRO A 425 -24.89 15.17 -27.67
C PRO A 425 -25.04 15.68 -29.12
N ALA A 426 -24.26 15.16 -30.05
CA ALA A 426 -24.24 15.61 -31.45
C ALA A 426 -24.99 14.65 -32.41
N MET A 427 -25.62 13.59 -31.88
CA MET A 427 -26.25 12.54 -32.67
C MET A 427 -27.59 13.00 -33.24
N THR A 428 -27.72 12.94 -34.57
CA THR A 428 -28.93 13.34 -35.30
C THR A 428 -29.61 12.14 -35.96
N VAL A 429 -30.93 12.15 -36.04
CA VAL A 429 -31.68 11.18 -36.84
C VAL A 429 -31.92 11.66 -38.27
N ALA A 430 -32.30 10.73 -39.16
CA ALA A 430 -32.51 11.00 -40.60
C ALA A 430 -33.45 12.19 -40.92
N ASN A 431 -34.35 12.55 -40.01
CA ASN A 431 -35.29 13.66 -40.17
C ASN A 431 -34.74 15.02 -39.65
N GLY A 432 -33.48 15.08 -39.21
CA GLY A 432 -32.82 16.29 -38.71
C GLY A 432 -33.06 16.64 -37.24
N GLY A 433 -33.82 15.83 -36.49
CA GLY A 433 -33.96 15.96 -35.03
C GLY A 433 -32.79 15.35 -34.25
N LEU A 434 -32.64 15.72 -32.97
CA LEU A 434 -31.62 15.15 -32.09
C LEU A 434 -32.06 13.80 -31.52
N MET A 435 -31.10 12.89 -31.32
CA MET A 435 -31.37 11.59 -30.69
C MET A 435 -31.87 11.75 -29.24
N SER A 436 -31.41 12.78 -28.53
CA SER A 436 -31.85 13.12 -27.17
C SER A 436 -33.36 13.26 -27.04
N ASP A 437 -33.99 13.91 -28.04
CA ASP A 437 -35.42 14.20 -28.04
C ASP A 437 -36.26 12.94 -28.29
N LEU A 438 -35.70 11.97 -29.02
CA LEU A 438 -36.38 10.72 -29.35
C LEU A 438 -36.34 9.68 -28.25
N CYS A 439 -35.33 9.71 -27.38
CA CYS A 439 -35.18 8.74 -26.28
C CYS A 439 -35.44 9.32 -24.89
N GLY A 440 -35.87 10.59 -24.82
CA GLY A 440 -36.19 11.27 -23.55
C GLY A 440 -35.01 11.33 -22.56
N ASN A 441 -33.77 11.27 -23.07
CA ASN A 441 -32.52 11.22 -22.29
C ASN A 441 -32.43 10.08 -21.26
N ARG A 442 -32.98 8.90 -21.56
CA ARG A 442 -33.02 7.75 -20.63
C ARG A 442 -32.32 6.51 -21.19
N LEU A 443 -31.59 5.84 -20.32
CA LEU A 443 -30.99 4.53 -20.52
C LEU A 443 -31.58 3.53 -19.53
N TYR A 444 -31.93 2.34 -20.01
CA TYR A 444 -32.61 1.31 -19.23
C TYR A 444 -31.64 0.16 -18.94
N ASP A 445 -31.34 -0.03 -17.66
CA ASP A 445 -30.59 -1.21 -17.23
C ASP A 445 -31.53 -2.39 -17.02
N VAL A 446 -31.34 -3.44 -17.80
CA VAL A 446 -32.08 -4.68 -17.65
C VAL A 446 -31.34 -5.58 -16.65
N GLY A 447 -32.01 -5.88 -15.54
CA GLY A 447 -31.52 -6.78 -14.50
C GLY A 447 -32.61 -7.73 -14.00
N PRO A 448 -32.25 -8.79 -13.24
CA PRO A 448 -33.17 -9.86 -12.87
C PRO A 448 -34.34 -9.44 -11.97
N ASN A 449 -34.29 -8.25 -11.34
CA ASN A 449 -35.28 -7.81 -10.34
C ASN A 449 -35.92 -6.42 -10.61
N ARG A 450 -35.67 -5.76 -11.75
CA ARG A 450 -36.35 -4.56 -12.31
C ARG A 450 -35.45 -3.79 -13.29
N GLU A 451 -36.08 -3.06 -14.20
CA GLU A 451 -35.47 -1.98 -14.99
C GLU A 451 -35.03 -0.83 -14.07
N VAL A 452 -33.74 -0.46 -14.11
CA VAL A 452 -33.26 0.78 -13.48
C VAL A 452 -33.09 1.81 -14.60
N ILE A 453 -33.86 2.89 -14.53
CA ILE A 453 -33.75 4.00 -15.48
C ILE A 453 -32.66 4.94 -14.98
N ARG A 454 -31.66 5.20 -15.82
CA ARG A 454 -30.58 6.16 -15.58
C ARG A 454 -30.59 7.23 -16.67
N PRO A 455 -30.08 8.45 -16.43
CA PRO A 455 -29.90 9.42 -17.50
C PRO A 455 -28.94 8.86 -18.54
N MET A 456 -29.21 9.18 -19.81
CA MET A 456 -28.27 8.88 -20.89
C MET A 456 -27.03 9.77 -20.82
N PHE A 457 -27.17 11.02 -20.35
CA PHE A 457 -26.01 11.90 -20.15
C PHE A 457 -25.21 11.48 -18.91
N ASN A 458 -23.91 11.29 -19.12
CA ASN A 458 -22.98 11.00 -18.05
C ASN A 458 -22.87 12.25 -17.13
N PRO A 459 -23.04 12.10 -15.79
CA PRO A 459 -22.93 13.23 -14.86
C PRO A 459 -21.59 13.98 -14.90
N TRP A 460 -20.54 13.32 -15.40
CA TRP A 460 -19.22 13.92 -15.56
C TRP A 460 -19.16 14.98 -16.66
N TRP A 461 -20.12 15.01 -17.58
CA TRP A 461 -20.21 16.04 -18.60
C TRP A 461 -20.30 17.45 -17.98
N LEU A 462 -21.22 17.63 -17.02
CA LEU A 462 -21.41 18.89 -16.29
C LEU A 462 -20.19 19.25 -15.44
N LYS A 463 -19.56 18.25 -14.81
CA LYS A 463 -18.41 18.45 -13.91
C LYS A 463 -17.14 18.81 -14.68
N ALA A 464 -16.93 18.19 -15.83
CA ALA A 464 -15.79 18.45 -16.69
C ALA A 464 -15.91 19.82 -17.38
N ALA A 465 -17.12 20.22 -17.75
CA ALA A 465 -17.40 21.49 -18.43
C ALA A 465 -16.45 21.69 -19.64
N GLY A 466 -16.36 20.67 -20.49
CA GLY A 466 -15.51 20.66 -21.70
C GLY A 466 -14.03 20.27 -21.49
N ARG A 467 -13.59 20.06 -20.25
CA ARG A 467 -12.21 19.62 -19.94
C ARG A 467 -12.00 18.12 -20.19
N VAL A 468 -10.79 17.70 -20.56
CA VAL A 468 -10.41 16.28 -20.55
C VAL A 468 -10.45 15.75 -19.12
N ILE A 469 -10.98 14.55 -18.91
CA ILE A 469 -10.89 13.85 -17.63
C ILE A 469 -9.63 12.99 -17.58
N ARG A 470 -8.79 13.22 -16.57
CA ARG A 470 -7.57 12.47 -16.32
C ARG A 470 -7.74 11.62 -15.05
N HIS A 471 -7.83 10.32 -15.24
CA HIS A 471 -7.96 9.38 -14.14
C HIS A 471 -6.58 8.96 -13.60
N ILE A 472 -6.29 9.25 -12.34
CA ILE A 472 -4.96 9.08 -11.73
C ILE A 472 -5.07 8.27 -10.41
N PRO A 473 -5.17 6.94 -10.45
CA PRO A 473 -5.22 6.12 -9.23
C PRO A 473 -3.95 6.20 -8.40
N ILE A 474 -4.11 5.99 -7.10
CA ILE A 474 -3.00 6.01 -6.13
C ILE A 474 -2.84 4.66 -5.40
N CYS A 475 -1.61 4.36 -5.01
CA CYS A 475 -1.31 3.36 -3.99
C CYS A 475 -0.99 4.09 -2.68
N LEU A 476 -1.82 3.88 -1.67
CA LEU A 476 -1.67 4.52 -0.36
C LEU A 476 -0.84 3.63 0.55
N TYR A 477 -0.03 4.23 1.41
CA TYR A 477 0.75 3.52 2.41
C TYR A 477 0.67 4.23 3.75
N ALA A 478 0.62 3.46 4.83
CA ALA A 478 0.81 3.95 6.17
C ALA A 478 1.72 3.03 6.98
N ASP A 479 2.50 3.63 7.87
CA ASP A 479 3.37 2.90 8.77
C ASP A 479 3.65 3.70 10.03
N ASP A 480 4.10 3.00 11.06
CA ASP A 480 4.76 3.66 12.15
C ASP A 480 6.22 3.99 11.83
N THR A 481 6.70 5.10 12.38
CA THR A 481 8.04 5.58 12.09
C THR A 481 8.58 6.27 13.33
N SER A 482 9.80 5.92 13.71
CA SER A 482 10.48 6.67 14.76
C SER A 482 10.86 8.06 14.25
N GLY A 483 10.41 9.08 14.96
CA GLY A 483 10.81 10.48 14.79
C GLY A 483 12.17 10.79 15.44
N ASN A 484 12.93 9.79 15.88
CA ASN A 484 14.27 9.96 16.42
C ASN A 484 15.25 8.98 15.75
N SER A 485 16.56 9.19 15.95
CA SER A 485 17.57 8.24 15.48
C SER A 485 17.45 6.86 16.16
N SER A 486 16.89 6.80 17.38
CA SER A 486 16.58 5.55 18.09
C SER A 486 15.12 5.14 17.96
N LYS A 487 14.84 3.87 17.64
CA LYS A 487 13.48 3.33 17.42
C LYS A 487 12.50 3.45 18.61
N LYS A 488 12.97 3.64 19.85
CA LYS A 488 12.15 3.52 21.07
C LYS A 488 11.35 4.78 21.48
N TRP A 489 11.68 5.97 20.99
CA TRP A 489 11.08 7.22 21.48
C TRP A 489 10.56 8.08 20.33
N ASN A 490 9.44 8.81 20.56
CA ASN A 490 8.78 9.67 19.58
C ASN A 490 8.25 8.90 18.34
N LYS A 491 7.31 7.98 18.55
CA LYS A 491 6.62 7.25 17.48
C LYS A 491 5.71 8.20 16.70
N HIS A 492 5.81 8.20 15.38
CA HIS A 492 4.89 8.87 14.46
C HIS A 492 4.14 7.83 13.65
N ILE A 493 2.88 8.10 13.33
CA ILE A 493 2.17 7.42 12.25
C ILE A 493 2.21 8.34 11.04
N SER A 494 2.55 7.81 9.87
CA SER A 494 2.71 8.62 8.65
C SER A 494 2.01 8.00 7.47
N TYR A 495 1.41 8.86 6.62
CA TYR A 495 0.79 8.45 5.36
C TYR A 495 1.58 9.01 4.17
N TYR A 496 1.85 8.12 3.21
CA TYR A 496 2.40 8.48 1.90
C TYR A 496 1.60 7.83 0.78
N PHE A 497 1.80 8.29 -0.45
CA PHE A 497 1.30 7.60 -1.63
C PHE A 497 2.25 7.70 -2.83
N THR A 498 2.04 6.82 -3.80
CA THR A 498 2.65 6.88 -5.14
C THR A 498 1.56 6.81 -6.21
N LEU A 499 1.81 7.38 -7.39
CA LEU A 499 0.89 7.31 -8.53
C LEU A 499 0.97 5.92 -9.19
N ALA A 500 -0.17 5.25 -9.35
CA ALA A 500 -0.22 3.91 -9.93
C ALA A 500 0.06 3.91 -11.43
N GLY A 501 -0.21 5.03 -12.12
CA GLY A 501 0.03 5.20 -13.56
C GLY A 501 1.51 5.34 -13.95
N LEU A 502 2.43 5.46 -12.99
CA LEU A 502 3.86 5.56 -13.27
C LEU A 502 4.52 4.18 -13.37
N PRO A 503 5.52 4.02 -14.24
CA PRO A 503 6.28 2.77 -14.35
C PRO A 503 7.21 2.54 -13.14
N PRO A 504 7.58 1.28 -12.80
CA PRO A 504 8.36 0.95 -11.61
C PRO A 504 9.71 1.65 -11.47
N ASN A 505 10.42 1.86 -12.57
CA ASN A 505 11.68 2.61 -12.62
C ASN A 505 11.54 4.06 -12.11
N LEU A 506 10.33 4.64 -12.19
CA LEU A 506 10.01 5.96 -11.65
C LEU A 506 9.38 5.88 -10.26
N THR A 507 8.41 4.98 -10.02
CA THR A 507 7.74 4.88 -8.71
C THR A 507 8.67 4.41 -7.59
N ASN A 508 9.77 3.73 -7.91
CA ASN A 508 10.80 3.33 -6.94
C ASN A 508 11.76 4.45 -6.56
N GLN A 509 11.68 5.63 -7.20
CA GLN A 509 12.46 6.81 -6.82
C GLN A 509 11.71 7.61 -5.76
N HIS A 510 12.37 8.03 -4.67
CA HIS A 510 11.74 8.86 -3.63
C HIS A 510 11.16 10.17 -4.18
N TYR A 511 11.68 10.66 -5.32
CA TYR A 511 11.15 11.80 -6.05
C TYR A 511 9.64 11.69 -6.35
N ASN A 512 9.14 10.46 -6.52
CA ASN A 512 7.74 10.15 -6.83
C ASN A 512 6.96 9.56 -5.63
N CYS A 513 7.51 9.64 -4.42
CA CYS A 513 6.83 9.35 -3.16
C CYS A 513 6.30 10.65 -2.55
N HIS A 514 5.06 10.65 -2.06
CA HIS A 514 4.37 11.86 -1.64
C HIS A 514 3.80 11.76 -0.23
N PHE A 515 4.21 12.68 0.64
CA PHE A 515 3.70 12.82 2.01
C PHE A 515 2.30 13.44 2.04
N LEU A 516 1.43 12.90 2.90
CA LEU A 516 0.11 13.46 3.18
C LEU A 516 0.01 14.00 4.61
N THR A 517 0.33 13.18 5.62
CA THR A 517 0.18 13.57 7.03
C THR A 517 1.07 12.72 7.94
N THR A 518 1.36 13.26 9.12
CA THR A 518 1.99 12.51 10.22
C THR A 518 1.56 13.05 11.57
N SER A 519 1.55 12.19 12.59
CA SER A 519 1.32 12.60 13.97
C SER A 519 1.94 11.62 14.95
N ASN A 520 2.39 12.15 16.09
CA ASN A 520 2.81 11.38 17.26
C ASN A 520 1.74 11.32 18.36
N SER A 521 0.57 11.92 18.13
CA SER A 521 -0.53 12.00 19.10
C SER A 521 -1.86 11.46 18.59
N ALA A 522 -2.01 11.28 17.28
CA ALA A 522 -3.24 10.80 16.65
C ALA A 522 -3.00 9.42 16.02
N GLY A 523 -4.00 8.54 16.13
CA GLY A 523 -3.97 7.20 15.56
C GLY A 523 -4.08 7.17 14.02
N PRO A 524 -3.77 6.04 13.38
CA PRO A 524 -3.81 5.91 11.92
C PRO A 524 -5.17 6.23 11.30
N MET A 525 -6.27 5.84 11.94
CA MET A 525 -7.62 6.11 11.43
C MET A 525 -8.06 7.56 11.65
N GLU A 526 -7.55 8.25 12.68
CA GLU A 526 -7.78 9.70 12.84
C GLU A 526 -7.11 10.50 11.73
N LEU A 527 -5.90 10.09 11.32
CA LEU A 527 -5.16 10.69 10.21
C LEU A 527 -5.80 10.40 8.85
N ALA A 528 -6.37 9.21 8.67
CA ALA A 528 -7.03 8.80 7.44
C ALA A 528 -8.27 9.64 7.11
N GLU A 529 -8.96 10.22 8.13
CA GLU A 529 -10.22 10.95 7.95
C GLU A 529 -10.12 12.03 6.86
N GLY A 530 -9.10 12.90 6.94
CA GLY A 530 -8.90 13.97 5.97
C GLY A 530 -8.46 13.49 4.58
N ILE A 531 -7.72 12.37 4.52
CA ILE A 531 -7.29 11.76 3.25
C ILE A 531 -8.50 11.17 2.53
N VAL A 532 -9.36 10.47 3.26
CA VAL A 532 -10.60 9.89 2.73
C VAL A 532 -11.55 10.98 2.26
N ASP A 533 -11.67 12.09 2.99
CA ASP A 533 -12.49 13.23 2.52
C ASP A 533 -11.99 13.77 1.17
N ASP A 534 -10.68 13.94 1.00
CA ASP A 534 -10.08 14.37 -0.26
C ASP A 534 -10.30 13.33 -1.39
N LEU A 535 -10.19 12.03 -1.07
CA LEU A 535 -10.47 10.93 -2.02
C LEU A 535 -11.94 10.93 -2.46
N MET A 536 -12.88 11.07 -1.52
CA MET A 536 -14.31 11.11 -1.84
C MET A 536 -14.61 12.30 -2.74
N LYS A 537 -14.03 13.47 -2.46
CA LYS A 537 -14.16 14.63 -3.33
C LYS A 537 -13.59 14.39 -4.75
N LEU A 538 -12.45 13.71 -4.87
CA LEU A 538 -11.88 13.34 -6.17
C LEU A 538 -12.76 12.35 -6.97
N VAL A 539 -13.48 11.46 -6.28
CA VAL A 539 -14.39 10.50 -6.90
C VAL A 539 -15.74 11.13 -7.23
N GLU A 540 -16.25 12.03 -6.39
CA GLU A 540 -17.59 12.62 -6.54
C GLU A 540 -17.58 13.87 -7.42
N GLU A 541 -16.54 14.71 -7.33
CA GLU A 541 -16.48 16.02 -8.00
C GLU A 541 -15.29 16.13 -8.97
N GLY A 542 -14.19 15.43 -8.68
CA GLY A 542 -12.91 15.64 -9.35
C GLY A 542 -12.23 16.95 -8.90
N CYS A 543 -11.05 17.26 -9.45
CA CYS A 543 -10.40 18.55 -9.24
C CYS A 543 -9.79 19.11 -10.53
N VAL A 544 -9.93 20.43 -10.75
CA VAL A 544 -9.33 21.09 -11.91
C VAL A 544 -7.81 21.18 -11.73
N ALA A 545 -7.07 20.78 -12.76
CA ALA A 545 -5.62 20.87 -12.83
C ALA A 545 -5.17 21.30 -14.22
N TYR A 546 -3.89 21.65 -14.36
CA TYR A 546 -3.30 21.94 -15.66
C TYR A 546 -2.46 20.75 -16.12
N ASP A 547 -2.80 20.17 -17.25
CA ASP A 547 -2.04 19.12 -17.88
C ASP A 547 -0.98 19.76 -18.77
N CYS A 548 0.29 19.64 -18.37
CA CYS A 548 1.38 20.26 -19.13
C CYS A 548 1.67 19.54 -20.46
N GLY A 549 1.27 18.28 -20.62
CA GLY A 549 1.37 17.54 -21.88
C GLY A 549 0.33 17.99 -22.89
N LEU A 550 -0.91 18.26 -22.44
CA LEU A 550 -1.97 18.82 -23.29
C LEU A 550 -1.94 20.34 -23.40
N SER A 551 -1.22 21.02 -22.50
CA SER A 551 -1.21 22.48 -22.36
C SER A 551 -2.60 23.10 -22.11
N GLU A 552 -3.51 22.38 -21.46
CA GLU A 552 -4.88 22.83 -21.15
C GLU A 552 -5.31 22.47 -19.73
N GLU A 553 -6.42 23.06 -19.27
CA GLU A 553 -7.05 22.63 -18.02
C GLU A 553 -7.77 21.29 -18.21
N VAL A 554 -7.57 20.39 -17.26
CA VAL A 554 -8.17 19.06 -17.20
C VAL A 554 -8.90 18.88 -15.88
N LEU A 555 -9.85 17.94 -15.85
CA LEU A 555 -10.47 17.48 -14.61
C LEU A 555 -9.78 16.18 -14.16
N VAL A 556 -9.11 16.21 -13.01
CA VAL A 556 -8.46 15.03 -12.43
C VAL A 556 -9.46 14.29 -11.55
N THR A 557 -9.58 12.98 -11.78
CA THR A 557 -10.26 12.04 -10.89
C THR A 557 -9.26 11.03 -10.35
N SER A 558 -9.51 10.47 -9.17
CA SER A 558 -8.59 9.53 -8.54
C SER A 558 -9.33 8.58 -7.62
N GLY A 559 -8.86 7.34 -7.56
CA GLY A 559 -9.32 6.31 -6.63
C GLY A 559 -8.16 5.60 -5.95
N LEU A 560 -8.49 4.81 -4.91
CA LEU A 560 -7.51 3.98 -4.21
C LEU A 560 -7.37 2.62 -4.92
N LEU A 561 -6.21 2.36 -5.52
CA LEU A 561 -5.97 1.09 -6.21
C LEU A 561 -5.68 -0.03 -5.21
N CYS A 562 -4.80 0.24 -4.23
CA CYS A 562 -4.50 -0.66 -3.12
C CYS A 562 -3.95 0.13 -1.92
N PHE A 563 -4.03 -0.50 -0.75
CA PHE A 563 -3.44 -0.01 0.49
C PHE A 563 -2.27 -0.91 0.91
N LEU A 564 -1.11 -0.32 1.18
CA LEU A 564 0.13 -1.02 1.52
C LEU A 564 0.54 -0.70 2.95
N ALA A 565 0.92 -1.72 3.70
CA ALA A 565 1.29 -1.59 5.11
C ALA A 565 1.98 -2.85 5.61
N ASP A 566 2.51 -2.78 6.83
CA ASP A 566 2.87 -3.98 7.58
C ASP A 566 1.62 -4.78 8.03
N THR A 567 1.81 -5.90 8.73
CA THR A 567 0.69 -6.74 9.16
C THR A 567 -0.20 -6.04 10.21
N PRO A 568 0.34 -5.42 11.27
CA PRO A 568 -0.43 -4.63 12.22
C PRO A 568 -1.28 -3.52 11.59
N MET A 569 -0.70 -2.68 10.74
CA MET A 569 -1.39 -1.56 10.11
C MET A 569 -2.47 -2.05 9.14
N HIS A 570 -2.21 -3.14 8.40
CA HIS A 570 -3.28 -3.77 7.61
C HIS A 570 -4.45 -4.24 8.46
N ALA A 571 -4.21 -4.83 9.64
CA ALA A 571 -5.30 -5.25 10.51
C ALA A 571 -6.16 -4.07 10.98
N GLU A 572 -5.53 -2.93 11.27
CA GLU A 572 -6.23 -1.69 11.63
C GLU A 572 -7.07 -1.13 10.46
N ILE A 573 -6.50 -1.06 9.27
CA ILE A 573 -7.17 -0.57 8.05
C ILE A 573 -8.35 -1.44 7.67
N THR A 574 -8.27 -2.75 7.89
CA THR A 574 -9.37 -3.68 7.60
C THR A 574 -10.33 -3.87 8.76
N SER A 575 -10.16 -3.15 9.88
CA SER A 575 -10.93 -3.35 11.12
C SER A 575 -10.96 -4.82 11.57
N THR A 576 -9.87 -5.55 11.34
CA THR A 576 -9.67 -6.94 11.78
C THR A 576 -8.78 -7.01 13.01
N VAL A 577 -8.75 -8.16 13.67
CA VAL A 577 -7.94 -8.39 14.86
C VAL A 577 -6.49 -8.75 14.52
N MET A 578 -5.57 -8.38 15.39
CA MET A 578 -4.15 -8.73 15.26
C MET A 578 -3.94 -10.26 15.18
N PRO A 579 -3.20 -10.78 14.18
CA PRO A 579 -3.18 -12.22 13.90
C PRO A 579 -2.68 -13.14 15.02
N GLY A 580 -1.62 -12.77 15.74
CA GLY A 580 -0.81 -13.70 16.58
C GLY A 580 -1.63 -14.59 17.52
N ASN A 581 -2.37 -13.99 18.45
CA ASN A 581 -3.21 -14.71 19.43
C ASN A 581 -4.69 -14.67 19.11
N SER A 582 -5.03 -14.36 17.86
CA SER A 582 -6.42 -14.27 17.43
C SER A 582 -7.02 -15.64 17.09
N ARG A 583 -8.32 -15.77 17.36
CA ARG A 583 -9.19 -16.85 16.84
C ARG A 583 -9.49 -16.72 15.35
N ASN A 584 -9.30 -15.53 14.81
CA ASN A 584 -9.49 -15.13 13.42
C ASN A 584 -8.17 -14.53 12.91
N PRO A 585 -7.16 -15.35 12.59
CA PRO A 585 -5.81 -14.86 12.33
C PRO A 585 -5.60 -14.32 10.91
N CYS A 586 -6.53 -14.57 9.97
CA CYS A 586 -6.43 -14.08 8.60
C CYS A 586 -7.36 -12.89 8.36
N ARG A 587 -6.81 -11.84 7.76
CA ARG A 587 -7.58 -10.67 7.31
C ARG A 587 -8.27 -10.88 5.95
N THR A 588 -7.78 -11.82 5.14
CA THR A 588 -8.24 -12.03 3.75
C THR A 588 -9.35 -13.08 3.66
N CYS A 589 -9.29 -14.15 4.45
CA CYS A 589 -10.28 -15.24 4.42
C CYS A 589 -11.01 -15.47 5.76
N ASP A 590 -11.93 -16.41 5.75
CA ASP A 590 -12.80 -16.81 6.87
C ASP A 590 -12.15 -17.80 7.86
N LEU A 591 -10.83 -18.01 7.78
CA LEU A 591 -10.08 -18.84 8.72
C LEU A 591 -10.36 -18.42 10.17
N SER A 592 -10.99 -19.32 10.93
CA SER A 592 -11.43 -19.05 12.29
C SER A 592 -11.48 -20.31 13.16
N VAL A 593 -11.43 -20.13 14.48
CA VAL A 593 -11.59 -21.21 15.48
C VAL A 593 -12.46 -20.75 16.65
N GLY A 594 -13.18 -21.68 17.28
CA GLY A 594 -14.01 -21.38 18.45
C GLY A 594 -13.20 -20.95 19.67
N SER A 595 -12.02 -21.54 19.88
CA SER A 595 -11.06 -21.17 20.93
C SER A 595 -9.62 -21.29 20.43
N VAL A 596 -8.68 -20.58 21.07
CA VAL A 596 -7.26 -20.63 20.70
C VAL A 596 -6.66 -22.04 20.87
N ALA A 597 -7.13 -22.80 21.86
CA ALA A 597 -6.71 -24.19 22.07
C ALA A 597 -7.03 -25.11 20.87
N MET A 598 -8.07 -24.79 20.09
CA MET A 598 -8.43 -25.56 18.89
C MET A 598 -7.46 -25.38 17.72
N LYS A 599 -6.45 -24.49 17.82
CA LYS A 599 -5.38 -24.40 16.81
C LYS A 599 -4.53 -25.68 16.75
N LYS A 600 -4.47 -26.45 17.84
CA LYS A 600 -3.77 -27.75 17.93
C LYS A 600 -4.62 -28.92 17.39
N THR A 601 -5.45 -28.71 16.36
CA THR A 601 -6.36 -29.75 15.83
C THR A 601 -6.16 -29.98 14.34
N MET A 602 -6.40 -31.21 13.88
CA MET A 602 -6.34 -31.57 12.45
C MET A 602 -7.24 -30.68 11.60
N ALA A 603 -8.45 -30.40 12.06
CA ALA A 603 -9.39 -29.53 11.34
C ALA A 603 -8.79 -28.12 11.14
N TYR A 604 -8.15 -27.54 12.17
CA TYR A 604 -7.50 -26.25 12.01
C TYR A 604 -6.32 -26.30 11.06
N LEU A 605 -5.48 -27.35 11.12
CA LEU A 605 -4.36 -27.52 10.20
C LEU A 605 -4.83 -27.56 8.73
N GLN A 606 -5.89 -28.32 8.47
CA GLN A 606 -6.56 -28.38 7.17
C GLN A 606 -7.00 -26.99 6.69
N PHE A 607 -7.78 -26.24 7.48
CA PHE A 607 -8.20 -24.89 7.08
C PHE A 607 -7.05 -23.87 7.03
N PHE A 608 -6.03 -23.98 7.89
CA PHE A 608 -4.86 -23.10 7.87
C PHE A 608 -4.02 -23.33 6.61
N LEU A 609 -3.91 -24.56 6.12
CA LEU A 609 -3.16 -24.86 4.90
C LEU A 609 -4.04 -24.85 3.64
N GLN A 610 -5.36 -24.65 3.81
CA GLN A 610 -6.37 -24.78 2.75
C GLN A 610 -6.32 -26.16 2.10
N ILE A 611 -6.39 -27.20 2.94
CA ILE A 611 -6.45 -28.61 2.56
C ILE A 611 -7.80 -29.16 3.01
N SER A 612 -8.49 -29.90 2.16
CA SER A 612 -9.76 -30.54 2.48
C SER A 612 -9.59 -31.78 3.37
N ALA A 613 -10.71 -32.29 3.88
CA ALA A 613 -10.71 -33.49 4.71
C ALA A 613 -10.16 -34.74 4.01
N ASP A 614 -10.30 -34.80 2.68
CA ASP A 614 -9.82 -35.86 1.78
C ASP A 614 -8.39 -35.62 1.25
N GLY A 615 -7.71 -34.55 1.68
CA GLY A 615 -6.31 -34.30 1.31
C GLY A 615 -6.14 -33.63 -0.05
N CYS A 616 -7.11 -32.83 -0.49
CA CYS A 616 -6.99 -32.01 -1.70
C CYS A 616 -6.71 -30.54 -1.34
N TRP A 617 -5.91 -29.85 -2.16
CA TRP A 617 -5.76 -28.40 -2.04
C TRP A 617 -7.08 -27.69 -2.39
N ILE A 618 -7.55 -26.83 -1.51
CA ILE A 618 -8.77 -26.03 -1.64
C ILE A 618 -8.47 -24.56 -1.41
N ARG A 619 -9.51 -23.71 -1.42
CA ARG A 619 -9.41 -22.33 -0.97
C ARG A 619 -10.46 -22.02 0.08
N ASN A 620 -10.04 -21.28 1.09
CA ASN A 620 -10.97 -20.72 2.07
C ASN A 620 -11.79 -19.58 1.44
N GLY A 621 -12.98 -19.33 1.98
CA GLY A 621 -13.83 -18.24 1.50
C GLY A 621 -13.21 -16.88 1.82
N PHE A 622 -13.29 -15.94 0.90
CA PHE A 622 -12.88 -14.55 1.19
C PHE A 622 -13.75 -13.96 2.30
N ARG A 623 -13.13 -13.22 3.21
CA ARG A 623 -13.84 -12.50 4.25
C ARG A 623 -14.62 -11.35 3.62
N SER A 624 -15.90 -11.24 3.96
CA SER A 624 -16.76 -10.18 3.42
C SER A 624 -16.45 -8.81 4.03
N TRP A 625 -15.97 -7.87 3.23
CA TRP A 625 -15.76 -6.47 3.63
C TRP A 625 -17.06 -5.83 4.14
N LEU A 626 -18.16 -6.01 3.41
CA LEU A 626 -19.49 -5.55 3.84
C LEU A 626 -19.94 -6.21 5.15
N GLY A 627 -19.60 -7.49 5.35
CA GLY A 627 -19.83 -8.19 6.60
C GLY A 627 -19.06 -7.56 7.77
N ILE A 628 -17.79 -7.19 7.56
CA ILE A 628 -16.99 -6.48 8.58
C ILE A 628 -17.64 -5.14 8.94
N ILE A 629 -18.01 -4.34 7.93
CA ILE A 629 -18.65 -3.03 8.14
C ILE A 629 -19.93 -3.22 8.94
N ALA A 630 -20.85 -4.09 8.49
CA ALA A 630 -22.12 -4.34 9.16
C ALA A 630 -21.93 -4.82 10.60
N ASN A 631 -20.94 -5.68 10.86
CA ASN A 631 -20.66 -6.16 12.20
C ASN A 631 -20.04 -5.08 13.10
N CYS A 632 -19.27 -4.13 12.57
CA CYS A 632 -18.79 -2.98 13.35
C CYS A 632 -19.96 -2.10 13.81
N TYR A 633 -20.93 -1.83 12.93
CA TYR A 633 -22.17 -1.14 13.31
C TYR A 633 -22.98 -1.92 14.36
N LEU A 634 -23.08 -3.24 14.23
CA LEU A 634 -23.73 -4.10 15.23
C LEU A 634 -23.08 -3.97 16.61
N LEU A 635 -21.74 -4.01 16.68
CA LEU A 635 -21.02 -3.83 17.95
C LEU A 635 -21.27 -2.44 18.56
N TRP A 636 -21.28 -1.40 17.73
CA TRP A 636 -21.59 -0.04 18.16
C TRP A 636 -23.00 0.06 18.74
N ASP A 637 -24.00 -0.48 18.06
CA ASP A 637 -25.39 -0.43 18.56
C ASP A 637 -25.56 -1.23 19.85
N MET A 638 -24.94 -2.41 19.95
CA MET A 638 -24.93 -3.19 21.19
C MET A 638 -24.28 -2.43 22.35
N SER A 639 -23.27 -1.61 22.08
CA SER A 639 -22.58 -0.83 23.11
C SER A 639 -23.46 0.24 23.78
N LYS A 640 -24.56 0.62 23.14
CA LYS A 640 -25.47 1.67 23.64
C LYS A 640 -26.30 1.18 24.83
N GLU A 641 -26.49 -0.14 24.98
CA GLU A 641 -27.15 -0.75 26.13
C GLU A 641 -26.25 -0.71 27.40
N ALA A 642 -26.86 -0.71 28.58
CA ALA A 642 -26.12 -0.72 29.85
C ALA A 642 -25.37 -2.04 30.10
N ARG A 643 -24.18 -1.96 30.71
CA ARG A 643 -23.36 -3.11 31.16
C ARG A 643 -22.96 -4.09 30.03
N THR A 644 -22.59 -3.56 28.86
CA THR A 644 -22.29 -4.37 27.66
C THR A 644 -20.82 -4.56 27.32
N LYS A 645 -19.87 -3.90 28.02
CA LYS A 645 -18.43 -3.94 27.70
C LYS A 645 -17.90 -5.35 27.43
N THR A 646 -18.15 -6.30 28.34
CA THR A 646 -17.70 -7.69 28.20
C THR A 646 -18.36 -8.40 27.01
N ARG A 647 -19.66 -8.18 26.80
CA ARG A 647 -20.41 -8.79 25.70
C ARG A 647 -19.96 -8.28 24.34
N VAL A 648 -19.68 -6.98 24.22
CA VAL A 648 -19.13 -6.37 22.99
C VAL A 648 -17.74 -6.91 22.71
N ALA A 649 -16.87 -6.98 23.73
CA ALA A 649 -15.52 -7.52 23.58
C ALA A 649 -15.53 -9.00 23.15
N GLN A 650 -16.40 -9.83 23.76
CA GLN A 650 -16.53 -11.24 23.42
C GLN A 650 -17.02 -11.43 21.98
N LEU A 651 -18.10 -10.74 21.59
CA LEU A 651 -18.65 -10.84 20.24
C LEU A 651 -17.67 -10.31 19.18
N GLY A 652 -16.98 -9.20 19.43
CA GLY A 652 -15.94 -8.70 18.53
C GLY A 652 -14.80 -9.69 18.33
N GLY A 653 -14.39 -10.38 19.40
CA GLY A 653 -13.43 -11.47 19.32
C GLY A 653 -13.96 -12.70 18.57
N ASP A 654 -15.26 -13.03 18.67
CA ASP A 654 -15.89 -14.15 17.96
C ASP A 654 -15.91 -13.87 16.45
N LEU A 655 -16.30 -12.65 16.08
CA LEU A 655 -16.37 -12.17 14.70
C LEU A 655 -14.99 -11.82 14.11
N GLY A 656 -13.97 -11.65 14.95
CA GLY A 656 -12.62 -11.29 14.52
C GLY A 656 -12.52 -9.86 13.98
N ILE A 657 -13.27 -8.93 14.56
CA ILE A 657 -13.32 -7.53 14.14
C ILE A 657 -12.90 -6.60 15.27
N LYS A 658 -12.21 -5.52 14.91
CA LYS A 658 -11.75 -4.48 15.82
C LYS A 658 -11.49 -3.18 15.03
N ASP A 659 -12.49 -2.32 14.95
CA ASP A 659 -12.34 -0.94 14.48
C ASP A 659 -11.63 -0.12 15.57
N SER A 660 -10.44 0.42 15.27
CA SER A 660 -9.59 1.10 16.26
C SER A 660 -10.25 2.37 16.82
N VAL A 661 -10.76 3.24 15.95
CA VAL A 661 -11.43 4.50 16.33
C VAL A 661 -12.71 4.22 17.09
N ASN A 662 -13.55 3.32 16.59
CA ASN A 662 -14.80 3.00 17.27
C ASN A 662 -14.52 2.40 18.67
N ASN A 663 -13.58 1.46 18.75
CA ASN A 663 -13.20 0.83 20.00
C ASN A 663 -12.63 1.83 21.01
N GLU A 664 -11.84 2.82 20.58
CA GLU A 664 -11.34 3.88 21.45
C GLU A 664 -12.50 4.73 22.02
N ILE A 665 -13.44 5.17 21.16
CA ILE A 665 -14.64 5.89 21.58
C ILE A 665 -15.44 5.08 22.62
N LEU A 666 -15.60 3.77 22.38
CA LEU A 666 -16.29 2.85 23.29
C LEU A 666 -15.61 2.77 24.65
N LEU A 667 -14.29 2.58 24.66
CA LEU A 667 -13.51 2.49 25.90
C LEU A 667 -13.59 3.79 26.70
N PHE A 668 -13.49 4.95 26.05
CA PHE A 668 -13.69 6.25 26.70
C PHE A 668 -15.09 6.37 27.29
N LYS A 669 -16.14 6.05 26.52
CA LYS A 669 -17.53 6.08 26.99
C LYS A 669 -17.74 5.20 28.22
N TYR A 670 -17.24 3.96 28.22
CA TYR A 670 -17.33 3.06 29.37
C TYR A 670 -16.56 3.58 30.58
N SER A 671 -15.38 4.18 30.38
CA SER A 671 -14.59 4.77 31.47
C SER A 671 -15.31 5.96 32.12
N ILE A 672 -15.99 6.79 31.32
CA ILE A 672 -16.77 7.93 31.79
C ILE A 672 -18.00 7.45 32.57
N GLN A 673 -18.71 6.45 32.05
CA GLN A 673 -19.85 5.85 32.75
C GLN A 673 -19.45 5.26 34.11
N ALA A 674 -18.28 4.61 34.19
CA ALA A 674 -17.76 4.05 35.44
C ALA A 674 -17.47 5.12 36.51
N LYS A 675 -17.16 6.37 36.10
CA LYS A 675 -16.93 7.49 37.03
C LYS A 675 -18.22 8.01 37.68
N GLY A 676 -19.40 7.74 37.11
CA GLY A 676 -20.68 8.19 37.66
C GLY A 676 -20.70 9.70 37.95
N ALA A 677 -20.98 10.07 39.20
CA ALA A 677 -21.00 11.47 39.66
C ALA A 677 -19.61 12.16 39.63
N GLY A 678 -18.51 11.41 39.52
CA GLY A 678 -17.15 11.93 39.38
C GLY A 678 -16.72 12.28 37.95
N ALA A 679 -17.65 12.28 36.99
CA ALA A 679 -17.35 12.69 35.62
C ALA A 679 -17.15 14.21 35.52
N THR A 680 -16.11 14.65 34.81
CA THR A 680 -15.79 16.08 34.62
C THR A 680 -16.66 16.71 33.53
N ALA A 681 -16.72 18.05 33.47
CA ALA A 681 -17.39 18.77 32.39
C ALA A 681 -16.88 18.36 30.99
N ALA A 682 -15.58 18.10 30.85
CA ALA A 682 -14.98 17.61 29.61
C ALA A 682 -15.50 16.22 29.22
N ASN A 683 -15.71 15.32 30.18
CA ASN A 683 -16.30 13.99 29.93
C ASN A 683 -17.75 14.10 29.40
N HIS A 684 -18.53 15.01 29.99
CA HIS A 684 -19.89 15.28 29.54
C HIS A 684 -19.90 15.90 28.14
N ALA A 685 -19.00 16.85 27.86
CA ALA A 685 -18.84 17.45 26.54
C ALA A 685 -18.44 16.40 25.48
N PHE A 686 -17.52 15.49 25.80
CA PHE A 686 -17.16 14.37 24.92
C PHE A 686 -18.38 13.49 24.62
N THR A 687 -19.08 13.03 25.65
CA THR A 687 -20.24 12.13 25.49
C THR A 687 -21.35 12.79 24.69
N LYS A 688 -21.61 14.09 24.93
CA LYS A 688 -22.56 14.88 24.15
C LYS A 688 -22.15 14.99 22.69
N ARG A 689 -20.90 15.36 22.40
CA ARG A 689 -20.37 15.46 21.03
C ARG A 689 -20.49 14.14 20.27
N ILE A 690 -20.15 13.01 20.91
CA ILE A 690 -20.27 11.70 20.28
C ILE A 690 -21.73 11.34 20.02
N ALA A 691 -22.65 11.64 20.94
CA ALA A 691 -24.09 11.44 20.72
C ALA A 691 -24.66 12.34 19.62
N ASP A 692 -24.17 13.58 19.51
CA ASP A 692 -24.53 14.48 18.42
C ASP A 692 -24.00 13.95 17.08
N THR A 693 -22.75 13.46 17.06
CA THR A 693 -22.13 12.87 15.87
C THR A 693 -22.84 11.57 15.44
N ASP A 694 -23.24 10.70 16.37
CA ASP A 694 -24.02 9.48 16.08
C ASP A 694 -25.36 9.82 15.41
N ARG A 695 -25.95 10.98 15.74
CA ARG A 695 -27.20 11.46 15.13
C ARG A 695 -27.00 12.13 13.77
N SER A 696 -25.96 12.96 13.63
CA SER A 696 -25.77 13.79 12.42
C SER A 696 -24.90 13.12 11.36
N ASN A 697 -23.84 12.42 11.77
CA ASN A 697 -22.84 11.80 10.90
C ASN A 697 -22.24 10.54 11.55
N PRO A 698 -23.01 9.43 11.64
CA PRO A 698 -22.56 8.21 12.30
C PRO A 698 -21.34 7.56 11.65
N GLU A 699 -21.17 7.71 10.33
CA GLU A 699 -20.02 7.15 9.58
C GLU A 699 -18.67 7.65 10.11
N ARG A 700 -18.63 8.86 10.67
CA ARG A 700 -17.43 9.46 11.28
C ARG A 700 -16.96 8.73 12.54
N LEU A 701 -17.81 7.92 13.17
CA LEU A 701 -17.49 7.16 14.40
C LEU A 701 -16.80 5.82 14.12
N PHE A 702 -16.52 5.54 12.85
CA PHE A 702 -15.94 4.29 12.38
C PHE A 702 -14.70 4.55 11.52
N ASN A 703 -14.02 3.48 11.15
CA ASN A 703 -12.95 3.47 10.18
C ASN A 703 -13.32 4.28 8.92
N PRO A 704 -12.58 5.38 8.60
CA PRO A 704 -12.91 6.24 7.48
C PRO A 704 -12.95 5.53 6.12
N PHE A 705 -12.16 4.47 5.93
CA PHE A 705 -12.11 3.73 4.66
C PHE A 705 -13.42 3.00 4.33
N PHE A 706 -14.34 2.85 5.28
CA PHE A 706 -15.70 2.39 4.99
C PHE A 706 -16.47 3.30 4.03
N ARG A 707 -16.01 4.55 3.83
CA ARG A 707 -16.60 5.53 2.92
C ARG A 707 -16.06 5.46 1.48
N VAL A 708 -14.83 4.96 1.27
CA VAL A 708 -14.12 5.03 -0.03
C VAL A 708 -14.70 4.03 -1.05
N PRO A 709 -15.09 4.52 -2.24
CA PRO A 709 -16.41 5.09 -2.57
C PRO A 709 -17.48 3.99 -2.82
N GLY A 710 -18.77 4.14 -2.55
CA GLY A 710 -19.56 5.22 -1.93
C GLY A 710 -21.05 4.78 -1.79
N LYS A 711 -21.74 5.30 -0.76
CA LYS A 711 -23.19 5.32 -0.40
C LYS A 711 -24.18 4.15 -0.62
N PHE A 712 -23.83 3.10 -1.36
CA PHE A 712 -24.60 1.86 -1.45
C PHE A 712 -23.65 0.68 -1.29
N LEU A 713 -23.77 -0.02 -0.15
CA LEU A 713 -23.23 -1.33 0.20
C LEU A 713 -22.50 -2.08 -0.94
N GLY A 714 -21.22 -1.75 -1.17
CA GLY A 714 -20.33 -2.47 -2.08
C GLY A 714 -19.32 -1.56 -2.78
N GLY A 715 -18.52 -0.83 -2.02
CA GLY A 715 -17.59 0.15 -2.56
C GLY A 715 -16.42 -0.45 -3.36
N ASP A 716 -15.79 0.39 -4.18
CA ASP A 716 -14.67 0.01 -5.05
C ASP A 716 -13.39 -0.35 -4.29
N PHE A 717 -13.33 -0.01 -2.99
CA PHE A 717 -12.31 -0.48 -2.06
C PHE A 717 -12.86 -1.59 -1.16
N ASP A 718 -12.28 -2.78 -1.28
CA ASP A 718 -12.50 -3.94 -0.42
C ASP A 718 -11.27 -4.13 0.47
N GLY A 719 -11.36 -3.79 1.76
CA GLY A 719 -10.22 -3.89 2.67
C GLY A 719 -9.58 -5.28 2.72
N CYS A 720 -10.34 -6.37 2.56
CA CYS A 720 -9.83 -7.74 2.62
C CYS A 720 -9.03 -8.12 1.36
N ARG A 721 -9.38 -7.55 0.21
CA ARG A 721 -8.82 -7.89 -1.10
C ARG A 721 -7.85 -6.84 -1.66
N ASP A 722 -8.03 -5.56 -1.30
CA ASP A 722 -7.23 -4.40 -1.75
C ASP A 722 -6.05 -4.07 -0.81
N THR A 723 -5.81 -4.92 0.19
CA THR A 723 -4.58 -4.97 0.99
C THR A 723 -3.76 -6.20 0.55
N PRO A 724 -2.92 -6.10 -0.49
CA PRO A 724 -2.18 -7.25 -1.01
C PRO A 724 -1.19 -7.83 0.02
N VAL A 725 -0.69 -9.04 -0.24
CA VAL A 725 0.31 -9.70 0.61
C VAL A 725 1.66 -9.01 0.47
N GLU A 726 1.97 -8.10 1.38
CA GLU A 726 3.22 -7.34 1.36
C GLU A 726 4.43 -8.26 1.65
N VAL A 727 5.33 -8.38 0.68
CA VAL A 727 6.38 -9.41 0.65
C VAL A 727 7.54 -9.13 1.60
N LEU A 728 7.83 -7.88 1.93
CA LEU A 728 8.87 -7.59 2.91
C LEU A 728 8.48 -8.08 4.30
N HIS A 729 7.25 -7.79 4.76
CA HIS A 729 6.79 -8.14 6.09
C HIS A 729 6.29 -9.58 6.20
N VAL A 730 5.67 -10.13 5.16
CA VAL A 730 5.14 -11.51 5.17
C VAL A 730 6.22 -12.53 4.83
N PHE A 731 6.99 -12.30 3.76
CA PHE A 731 7.99 -13.25 3.30
C PHE A 731 9.34 -13.06 4.02
N LEU A 732 10.00 -11.90 3.89
CA LEU A 732 11.35 -11.70 4.46
C LEU A 732 11.34 -11.57 5.99
N LEU A 733 10.68 -10.55 6.53
CA LEU A 733 10.56 -10.29 7.97
C LEU A 733 9.52 -11.19 8.66
N GLY A 734 8.97 -12.15 7.93
CA GLY A 734 8.07 -13.18 8.43
C GLY A 734 8.68 -14.56 8.26
N VAL A 735 8.30 -15.25 7.19
CA VAL A 735 8.66 -16.64 6.91
C VAL A 735 10.17 -16.88 6.97
N VAL A 736 10.95 -16.11 6.21
CA VAL A 736 12.42 -16.26 6.16
C VAL A 736 13.04 -15.93 7.51
N LYS A 737 12.66 -14.80 8.13
CA LYS A 737 13.12 -14.41 9.47
C LYS A 737 12.88 -15.51 10.49
N TYR A 738 11.70 -16.10 10.53
CA TYR A 738 11.39 -17.13 11.52
C TYR A 738 12.20 -18.40 11.30
N MET A 739 12.37 -18.86 10.05
CA MET A 739 13.20 -20.03 9.75
C MET A 739 14.69 -19.77 10.05
N VAL A 740 15.23 -18.58 9.69
CA VAL A 740 16.60 -18.21 10.05
C VAL A 740 16.79 -18.23 11.57
N ARG A 741 15.84 -17.67 12.32
CA ARG A 741 15.91 -17.66 13.79
C ARG A 741 15.85 -19.06 14.38
N ASP A 742 15.06 -19.96 13.82
CA ASP A 742 15.00 -21.36 14.26
C ASP A 742 16.37 -22.06 14.10
N VAL A 743 17.00 -21.95 12.93
CA VAL A 743 18.29 -22.60 12.65
C VAL A 743 19.43 -21.94 13.42
N MET A 744 19.54 -20.61 13.35
CA MET A 744 20.62 -19.87 13.98
C MET A 744 20.49 -19.84 15.51
N GLY A 745 19.26 -19.91 16.04
CA GLY A 745 19.01 -19.97 17.48
C GLY A 745 19.48 -21.29 18.13
N ARG A 746 19.54 -22.37 17.34
CA ARG A 746 20.08 -23.68 17.77
C ARG A 746 21.59 -23.80 17.60
N ALA A 747 22.23 -22.88 16.87
CA ALA A 747 23.66 -22.94 16.59
C ALA A 747 24.51 -22.63 17.84
N LYS A 748 25.46 -23.51 18.15
CA LYS A 748 26.40 -23.33 19.27
C LYS A 748 27.47 -22.28 18.93
N PRO A 749 28.08 -21.58 19.92
CA PRO A 749 29.11 -20.58 19.67
C PRO A 749 30.28 -21.05 18.78
N ALA A 750 30.71 -22.31 18.92
CA ALA A 750 31.75 -22.90 18.09
C ALA A 750 31.34 -23.05 16.61
N GLN A 751 30.06 -23.31 16.34
CA GLN A 751 29.52 -23.43 14.98
C GLN A 751 29.44 -22.07 14.28
N LEU A 752 29.30 -20.97 15.02
CA LEU A 752 29.28 -19.61 14.44
C LEU A 752 30.59 -19.27 13.72
N GLY A 753 31.73 -19.71 14.24
CA GLY A 753 33.03 -19.55 13.55
C GLY A 753 33.10 -20.33 12.24
N VAL A 754 32.49 -21.52 12.19
CA VAL A 754 32.40 -22.34 10.97
C VAL A 754 31.47 -21.68 9.95
N ILE A 755 30.30 -21.20 10.38
CA ILE A 755 29.35 -20.44 9.55
C ILE A 755 30.02 -19.18 8.96
N GLU A 756 30.79 -18.46 9.77
CA GLU A 756 31.58 -17.32 9.33
C GLU A 756 32.58 -17.70 8.23
N GLY A 757 33.29 -18.82 8.41
CA GLY A 757 34.21 -19.37 7.41
C GLY A 757 33.54 -19.68 6.08
N TRP A 758 32.34 -20.28 6.11
CA TRP A 758 31.55 -20.55 4.90
C TRP A 758 31.05 -19.26 4.23
N TYR A 759 30.55 -18.28 4.99
CA TYR A 759 30.17 -16.97 4.42
C TYR A 759 31.37 -16.24 3.79
N ARG A 760 32.57 -16.40 4.35
CA ARG A 760 33.80 -15.82 3.79
C ARG A 760 34.21 -16.48 2.47
N ALA A 761 33.95 -17.78 2.31
CA ALA A 761 34.21 -18.52 1.07
C ALA A 761 33.09 -18.36 0.01
N PHE A 762 31.91 -17.89 0.41
CA PHE A 762 30.77 -17.71 -0.50
C PHE A 762 31.06 -16.64 -1.56
N VAL A 763 31.02 -17.05 -2.83
CA VAL A 763 31.31 -16.14 -3.95
C VAL A 763 30.10 -15.26 -4.21
N THR A 764 30.25 -13.94 -4.07
CA THR A 764 29.18 -12.97 -4.33
C THR A 764 29.15 -12.45 -5.76
N THR A 765 30.13 -12.80 -6.59
CA THR A 765 30.18 -12.39 -8.01
C THR A 765 28.88 -12.77 -8.73
N SER A 766 28.34 -11.84 -9.52
CA SER A 766 27.03 -11.95 -10.18
C SER A 766 25.79 -11.86 -9.27
N LEU A 767 25.94 -11.94 -7.95
CA LEU A 767 24.87 -11.60 -7.01
C LEU A 767 24.92 -10.08 -6.81
N ASN A 768 23.76 -9.42 -6.85
CA ASN A 768 23.66 -7.97 -6.63
C ASN A 768 23.89 -7.60 -5.14
N ILE A 769 25.00 -8.07 -4.56
CA ILE A 769 25.41 -7.98 -3.16
C ILE A 769 26.70 -7.15 -3.13
N PRO A 770 26.65 -5.84 -2.82
CA PRO A 770 27.81 -4.96 -2.93
C PRO A 770 28.89 -5.25 -1.89
N SER A 771 28.50 -5.73 -0.71
CA SER A 771 29.41 -6.10 0.37
C SER A 771 28.73 -7.11 1.30
N LEU A 772 29.46 -8.15 1.67
CA LEU A 772 29.05 -9.16 2.65
C LEU A 772 29.99 -9.05 3.85
N SER A 773 29.46 -8.99 5.07
CA SER A 773 30.26 -9.09 6.30
C SER A 773 30.05 -10.48 6.89
N PRO A 774 30.98 -11.44 6.68
CA PRO A 774 30.82 -12.80 7.21
C PRO A 774 30.63 -12.82 8.72
N TYR A 775 31.39 -11.98 9.43
CA TYR A 775 31.27 -11.80 10.89
C TYR A 775 29.84 -11.43 11.29
N TYR A 776 29.27 -10.40 10.63
CA TYR A 776 27.93 -9.94 10.93
C TYR A 776 26.87 -10.99 10.60
N MET A 777 27.02 -11.66 9.46
CA MET A 777 26.09 -12.70 9.03
C MET A 777 26.06 -13.91 9.99
N ALA A 778 27.20 -14.28 10.57
CA ALA A 778 27.28 -15.38 11.51
C ALA A 778 26.76 -15.01 12.91
N ARG A 779 27.15 -13.85 13.45
CA ARG A 779 26.93 -13.51 14.88
C ARG A 779 25.74 -12.60 15.16
N HIS A 780 25.17 -11.93 14.16
CA HIS A 780 24.13 -10.92 14.35
C HIS A 780 22.84 -11.21 13.56
N SER A 781 22.51 -12.50 13.38
CA SER A 781 21.32 -12.97 12.67
C SER A 781 20.00 -12.45 13.26
N THR A 782 19.96 -12.09 14.54
CA THR A 782 18.79 -11.50 15.20
C THR A 782 18.49 -10.07 14.74
N ASN A 783 19.50 -9.35 14.22
CA ASN A 783 19.45 -7.95 13.77
C ASN A 783 19.32 -7.80 12.24
N PHE A 784 19.10 -8.90 11.52
CA PHE A 784 18.95 -8.85 10.06
C PHE A 784 17.72 -8.02 9.64
N VAL A 785 17.88 -7.27 8.55
CA VAL A 785 16.79 -6.62 7.83
C VAL A 785 16.58 -7.31 6.48
N GLY A 786 15.63 -6.82 5.68
CA GLY A 786 15.24 -7.46 4.41
C GLY A 786 16.42 -7.75 3.47
N LYS A 787 17.44 -6.88 3.46
CA LYS A 787 18.66 -7.07 2.65
C LYS A 787 19.45 -8.31 3.06
N GLU A 788 19.72 -8.52 4.35
CA GLU A 788 20.47 -9.69 4.82
C GLU A 788 19.67 -10.98 4.63
N PHE A 789 18.35 -10.95 4.80
CA PHE A 789 17.51 -12.12 4.51
C PHE A 789 17.53 -12.50 3.02
N LYS A 790 17.57 -11.53 2.10
CA LYS A 790 17.80 -11.79 0.66
C LYS A 790 19.16 -12.44 0.40
N ILE A 791 20.19 -12.14 1.18
CA ILE A 791 21.50 -12.81 1.10
C ILE A 791 21.37 -14.26 1.56
N VAL A 792 20.73 -14.50 2.71
CA VAL A 792 20.55 -15.85 3.26
C VAL A 792 19.83 -16.76 2.26
N LEU A 793 18.75 -16.29 1.62
CA LEU A 793 18.01 -17.06 0.60
C LEU A 793 18.91 -17.53 -0.57
N GLN A 794 19.94 -16.75 -0.91
CA GLN A 794 20.86 -17.07 -2.00
C GLN A 794 22.07 -17.89 -1.56
N SER A 795 22.35 -17.98 -0.25
CA SER A 795 23.56 -18.60 0.28
C SER A 795 23.30 -19.82 1.18
N ALA A 796 22.07 -20.02 1.67
CA ALA A 796 21.74 -21.03 2.67
C ALA A 796 22.20 -22.45 2.31
N PRO A 797 22.04 -22.94 1.06
CA PRO A 797 22.52 -24.28 0.69
C PRO A 797 24.04 -24.49 0.85
N PHE A 798 24.81 -23.41 0.71
CA PHE A 798 26.28 -23.46 0.77
C PHE A 798 26.82 -23.23 2.18
N VAL A 799 26.05 -22.56 3.03
CA VAL A 799 26.53 -22.06 4.32
C VAL A 799 25.86 -22.76 5.50
N LEU A 800 24.56 -23.05 5.42
CA LEU A 800 23.75 -23.48 6.56
C LEU A 800 23.34 -24.96 6.51
N PHE A 801 23.32 -25.59 5.34
CA PHE A 801 22.81 -26.96 5.17
C PHE A 801 23.57 -28.03 5.96
N THR A 802 24.86 -27.81 6.27
CA THR A 802 25.65 -28.72 7.12
C THR A 802 25.16 -28.78 8.57
N PHE A 803 24.34 -27.81 8.99
CA PHE A 803 23.78 -27.70 10.34
C PHE A 803 22.31 -28.12 10.40
N MET A 804 21.77 -28.66 9.30
CA MET A 804 20.36 -29.02 9.14
C MET A 804 20.19 -30.53 8.92
N THR A 805 19.06 -31.07 9.35
CA THR A 805 18.63 -32.44 9.02
C THR A 805 18.29 -32.56 7.53
N ALA A 806 18.07 -33.78 7.03
CA ALA A 806 17.62 -33.98 5.65
C ALA A 806 16.24 -33.33 5.37
N GLU A 807 15.33 -33.37 6.35
CA GLU A 807 14.00 -32.77 6.24
C GLU A 807 14.04 -31.24 6.26
N GLU A 808 14.82 -30.66 7.18
CA GLU A 808 15.06 -29.22 7.22
C GLU A 808 15.65 -28.72 5.91
N ARG A 809 16.64 -29.45 5.35
CA ARG A 809 17.20 -29.12 4.03
C ARG A 809 16.13 -29.10 2.95
N ARG A 810 15.21 -30.07 2.89
CA ARG A 810 14.09 -30.06 1.92
C ARG A 810 13.18 -28.84 2.07
N ALA A 811 12.82 -28.47 3.31
CA ALA A 811 12.01 -27.28 3.57
C ALA A 811 12.72 -25.98 3.16
N TRP A 812 14.01 -25.85 3.50
CA TRP A 812 14.83 -24.70 3.10
C TRP A 812 15.05 -24.62 1.59
N SER A 813 15.27 -25.76 0.94
CA SER A 813 15.36 -25.86 -0.51
C SER A 813 14.09 -25.34 -1.18
N ALA A 814 12.92 -25.80 -0.74
CA ALA A 814 11.64 -25.33 -1.26
C ALA A 814 11.42 -23.82 -1.01
N LEU A 815 11.83 -23.29 0.15
CA LEU A 815 11.80 -21.84 0.41
C LEU A 815 12.69 -21.06 -0.56
N CYS A 816 13.88 -21.58 -0.83
CA CYS A 816 14.82 -20.92 -1.72
C CYS A 816 14.37 -20.99 -3.18
N GLU A 817 13.73 -22.08 -3.62
CA GLU A 817 13.11 -22.19 -4.95
C GLU A 817 11.94 -21.22 -5.13
N LEU A 818 11.15 -21.01 -4.06
CA LEU A 818 10.04 -20.06 -4.05
C LEU A 818 10.51 -18.60 -4.17
N ALA A 819 11.64 -18.24 -3.54
CA ALA A 819 12.08 -16.86 -3.44
C ALA A 819 12.29 -16.13 -4.80
N PRO A 820 12.96 -16.71 -5.81
CA PRO A 820 13.07 -16.10 -7.13
C PRO A 820 11.73 -15.82 -7.83
N LEU A 821 10.68 -16.60 -7.55
CA LEU A 821 9.34 -16.29 -8.06
C LEU A 821 8.81 -15.04 -7.34
N VAL A 822 8.82 -15.03 -6.00
CA VAL A 822 8.34 -13.89 -5.19
C VAL A 822 8.98 -12.55 -5.58
N PHE A 823 10.28 -12.53 -5.91
CA PHE A 823 11.01 -11.31 -6.27
C PHE A 823 11.07 -10.99 -7.77
N GLN A 824 10.32 -11.71 -8.59
CA GLN A 824 10.24 -11.45 -10.02
C GLN A 824 9.55 -10.10 -10.30
N THR A 825 10.18 -9.26 -11.12
CA THR A 825 9.71 -7.88 -11.41
C THR A 825 8.89 -7.76 -12.69
N ARG A 826 8.89 -8.81 -13.53
CA ARG A 826 8.13 -8.92 -14.78
C ARG A 826 7.64 -10.35 -14.93
N ILE A 827 6.35 -10.51 -15.17
CA ILE A 827 5.70 -11.81 -15.41
C ILE A 827 5.43 -11.93 -16.90
N ASP A 828 6.04 -12.89 -17.58
CA ASP A 828 5.89 -13.04 -19.04
C ASP A 828 4.58 -13.71 -19.43
N ASP A 829 4.08 -14.63 -18.60
CA ASP A 829 2.79 -15.30 -18.72
C ASP A 829 2.18 -15.49 -17.33
N MET A 830 1.03 -14.85 -17.08
CA MET A 830 0.40 -14.80 -15.75
C MET A 830 -0.07 -16.17 -15.28
N ASP A 831 -0.73 -16.95 -16.14
CA ASP A 831 -1.35 -18.22 -15.74
C ASP A 831 -0.30 -19.27 -15.37
N SER A 832 0.73 -19.43 -16.22
CA SER A 832 1.84 -20.34 -15.93
C SER A 832 2.60 -19.91 -14.68
N TYR A 833 2.90 -18.60 -14.55
CA TYR A 833 3.61 -18.08 -13.38
C TYR A 833 2.83 -18.30 -12.08
N VAL A 834 1.51 -18.06 -12.08
CA VAL A 834 0.68 -18.23 -10.89
C VAL A 834 0.53 -19.71 -10.52
N SER A 835 0.41 -20.58 -11.52
CA SER A 835 0.47 -22.04 -11.31
C SER A 835 1.78 -22.44 -10.62
N ASP A 836 2.90 -21.92 -11.13
CA ASP A 836 4.22 -22.20 -10.57
C ASP A 836 4.39 -21.69 -9.15
N LEU A 837 3.96 -20.46 -8.91
CA LEU A 837 4.01 -19.85 -7.59
C LEU A 837 3.17 -20.63 -6.58
N ARG A 838 1.94 -21.04 -6.95
CA ARG A 838 1.07 -21.86 -6.08
C ARG A 838 1.73 -23.17 -5.73
N TYR A 839 2.28 -23.87 -6.73
CA TYR A 839 2.99 -25.13 -6.50
C TYR A 839 4.17 -24.96 -5.54
N HIS A 840 5.04 -23.98 -5.75
CA HIS A 840 6.21 -23.79 -4.87
C HIS A 840 5.84 -23.32 -3.46
N ILE A 841 4.73 -22.58 -3.28
CA ILE A 841 4.17 -22.28 -1.95
C ILE A 841 3.69 -23.57 -1.27
N GLN A 842 2.94 -24.41 -1.98
CA GLN A 842 2.43 -25.68 -1.47
C GLN A 842 3.55 -26.65 -1.10
N LYS A 843 4.56 -26.80 -1.96
CA LYS A 843 5.78 -27.60 -1.72
C LYS A 843 6.51 -27.12 -0.46
N PHE A 844 6.69 -25.80 -0.33
CA PHE A 844 7.32 -25.21 0.86
C PHE A 844 6.54 -25.49 2.15
N LEU A 845 5.22 -25.27 2.13
CA LEU A 845 4.36 -25.51 3.29
C LEU A 845 4.30 -26.99 3.65
N TYR A 846 4.24 -27.89 2.66
CA TYR A 846 4.28 -29.33 2.87
C TYR A 846 5.51 -29.76 3.66
N HIS A 847 6.72 -29.43 3.18
CA HIS A 847 7.95 -29.84 3.86
C HIS A 847 8.10 -29.18 5.24
N THR A 848 7.65 -27.93 5.38
CA THR A 848 7.75 -27.22 6.66
C THR A 848 6.82 -27.81 7.72
N ILE A 849 5.57 -28.13 7.36
CA ILE A 849 4.59 -28.69 8.29
C ILE A 849 4.91 -30.14 8.61
N LYS A 850 5.49 -30.90 7.66
CA LYS A 850 5.98 -32.26 7.91
C LYS A 850 6.98 -32.34 9.05
N ILE A 851 7.89 -31.36 9.14
CA ILE A 851 8.86 -31.26 10.26
C ILE A 851 8.13 -31.01 11.58
N THR A 852 7.21 -30.05 11.59
CA THR A 852 6.36 -29.75 12.75
C THR A 852 5.18 -28.87 12.36
N ALA A 853 3.98 -29.21 12.86
CA ALA A 853 2.79 -28.41 12.68
C ALA A 853 2.78 -27.12 13.52
N GLN A 854 3.75 -26.91 14.41
CA GLN A 854 3.82 -25.72 15.28
C GLN A 854 3.89 -24.39 14.50
N TRP A 855 4.35 -24.43 13.24
CA TRP A 855 4.43 -23.27 12.35
C TRP A 855 3.09 -22.57 12.11
N VAL A 856 1.95 -23.23 12.33
CA VAL A 856 0.63 -22.59 12.23
C VAL A 856 0.39 -21.48 13.25
N ASN A 857 1.20 -21.42 14.31
CA ASN A 857 1.21 -20.28 15.25
C ASN A 857 1.82 -19.01 14.65
N LYS A 858 2.37 -19.07 13.42
CA LYS A 858 2.86 -17.93 12.66
C LYS A 858 1.92 -17.66 11.46
N PRO A 859 0.89 -16.80 11.61
CA PRO A 859 -0.11 -16.54 10.56
C PRO A 859 0.44 -16.10 9.21
N LYS A 860 1.67 -15.56 9.17
CA LYS A 860 2.34 -15.17 7.92
C LYS A 860 2.54 -16.36 6.96
N PHE A 861 2.65 -17.59 7.46
CA PHE A 861 2.67 -18.80 6.62
C PHE A 861 1.35 -19.01 5.88
N HIS A 862 0.21 -18.81 6.56
CA HIS A 862 -1.10 -18.84 5.90
C HIS A 862 -1.27 -17.69 4.90
N MET A 863 -0.75 -16.49 5.22
CA MET A 863 -0.83 -15.35 4.30
C MET A 863 -0.12 -15.59 2.96
N LEU A 864 0.88 -16.47 2.89
CA LEU A 864 1.51 -16.84 1.61
C LEU A 864 0.52 -17.45 0.61
N LEU A 865 -0.48 -18.20 1.08
CA LEU A 865 -1.48 -18.81 0.21
C LEU A 865 -2.34 -17.77 -0.53
N HIS A 866 -2.37 -16.52 -0.05
CA HIS A 866 -3.08 -15.39 -0.69
C HIS A 866 -2.17 -14.54 -1.60
N LEU A 867 -0.86 -14.82 -1.66
CA LEU A 867 0.07 -14.11 -2.54
C LEU A 867 -0.26 -14.31 -4.03
N PRO A 868 -0.58 -15.52 -4.52
CA PRO A 868 -1.03 -15.73 -5.89
C PRO A 868 -2.22 -14.85 -6.28
N ASP A 869 -3.22 -14.75 -5.40
CA ASP A 869 -4.42 -13.93 -5.64
C ASP A 869 -4.10 -12.43 -5.65
N SER A 870 -3.12 -11.99 -4.86
CA SER A 870 -2.60 -10.62 -4.92
C SER A 870 -1.90 -10.34 -6.25
N ILE A 871 -1.12 -11.31 -6.77
CA ILE A 871 -0.35 -11.16 -8.01
C ILE A 871 -1.26 -11.19 -9.25
N GLU A 872 -2.23 -12.11 -9.31
CA GLU A 872 -3.25 -12.12 -10.37
C GLU A 872 -3.96 -10.76 -10.46
N ARG A 873 -4.14 -10.10 -9.31
CA ARG A 873 -4.91 -8.86 -9.20
C ARG A 873 -4.11 -7.59 -9.48
N PHE A 874 -2.87 -7.52 -9.00
CA PHE A 874 -2.03 -6.32 -9.03
C PHE A 874 -0.77 -6.43 -9.90
N GLY A 875 -0.46 -7.62 -10.43
CA GLY A 875 0.80 -7.90 -11.13
C GLY A 875 1.91 -8.38 -10.17
N PRO A 876 3.18 -8.43 -10.61
CA PRO A 876 4.28 -8.96 -9.79
C PRO A 876 4.41 -8.27 -8.43
N ALA A 877 4.81 -9.03 -7.40
CA ALA A 877 4.81 -8.55 -6.02
C ALA A 877 5.71 -7.32 -5.76
N SER A 878 6.71 -7.12 -6.61
CA SER A 878 7.53 -5.89 -6.62
C SER A 878 6.71 -4.60 -6.78
N LEU A 879 5.52 -4.64 -7.38
CA LEU A 879 4.65 -3.49 -7.57
C LEU A 879 3.96 -3.00 -6.30
N PHE A 880 3.81 -3.89 -5.30
CA PHE A 880 3.16 -3.60 -4.02
C PHE A 880 4.08 -3.87 -2.81
N ALA A 881 5.40 -3.87 -3.03
CA ALA A 881 6.40 -3.94 -1.96
C ALA A 881 6.56 -2.59 -1.23
N THR A 882 6.82 -2.61 0.08
CA THR A 882 6.93 -1.38 0.91
C THR A 882 8.35 -0.82 1.06
N GLU A 883 9.38 -1.49 0.53
CA GLU A 883 10.80 -1.08 0.64
C GLU A 883 11.03 0.41 0.28
N LYS A 884 10.34 0.92 -0.74
CA LYS A 884 10.45 2.32 -1.17
C LYS A 884 9.87 3.32 -0.17
N PHE A 885 8.80 2.95 0.54
CA PHE A 885 8.18 3.81 1.55
C PHE A 885 8.97 3.77 2.85
N GLU A 886 9.45 2.60 3.26
CA GLU A 886 10.31 2.46 4.45
C GLU A 886 11.64 3.19 4.30
N SER A 887 12.24 3.16 3.11
CA SER A 887 13.43 3.97 2.84
C SER A 887 13.12 5.47 2.81
N TYR A 888 11.89 5.87 2.49
CA TYR A 888 11.42 7.26 2.56
C TYR A 888 11.15 7.73 3.99
N ASN A 889 10.87 6.83 4.94
CA ASN A 889 10.74 7.16 6.38
C ASN A 889 12.00 7.85 6.94
N GLY A 890 13.17 7.63 6.33
CA GLY A 890 14.39 8.39 6.65
C GLY A 890 14.27 9.89 6.39
N VAL A 891 13.52 10.32 5.37
CA VAL A 891 13.25 11.74 5.06
C VAL A 891 12.39 12.37 6.15
N LEU A 892 11.34 11.67 6.58
CA LEU A 892 10.48 12.12 7.67
C LEU A 892 11.24 12.22 9.00
N ARG A 893 12.07 11.22 9.30
CA ARG A 893 12.92 11.22 10.50
C ARG A 893 13.85 12.43 10.51
N ASN A 894 14.50 12.74 9.38
CA ASN A 894 15.35 13.93 9.27
C ASN A 894 14.52 15.21 9.52
N ALA A 895 13.33 15.34 8.93
CA ALA A 895 12.45 16.48 9.19
C ALA A 895 12.03 16.60 10.67
N SER A 896 11.73 15.47 11.32
CA SER A 896 11.35 15.40 12.73
C SER A 896 12.49 15.83 13.66
N ILE A 897 13.73 15.35 13.40
CA ILE A 897 14.94 15.71 14.17
C ILE A 897 15.18 17.24 14.15
N HIS A 898 14.93 17.88 13.02
CA HIS A 898 15.12 19.32 12.80
C HIS A 898 13.88 20.18 13.13
N SER A 899 12.80 19.60 13.67
CA SER A 899 11.62 20.34 14.13
C SER A 899 11.84 21.01 15.49
N ASN A 900 10.99 21.96 15.87
CA ASN A 900 11.03 22.56 17.21
C ASN A 900 10.37 21.67 18.28
N ARG A 901 9.75 20.56 17.86
CA ARG A 901 9.06 19.54 18.67
C ARG A 901 7.84 20.01 19.46
N GLN A 902 7.40 21.26 19.30
CA GLN A 902 6.18 21.79 19.93
C GLN A 902 4.91 21.30 19.24
N SER A 903 4.95 21.22 17.90
CA SER A 903 3.88 20.63 17.09
C SER A 903 4.47 19.80 15.96
N PRO A 904 5.02 18.61 16.25
CA PRO A 904 5.77 17.80 15.29
C PRO A 904 5.03 17.55 13.98
N GLY A 905 3.75 17.16 14.03
CA GLY A 905 2.94 16.93 12.83
C GLY A 905 2.82 18.16 11.93
N LYS A 906 2.61 19.35 12.52
CA LYS A 906 2.53 20.62 11.79
C LYS A 906 3.87 21.01 11.17
N ASP A 907 4.95 20.94 11.95
CA ASP A 907 6.30 21.33 11.51
C ASP A 907 6.81 20.44 10.38
N ILE A 908 6.58 19.12 10.50
CA ILE A 908 6.93 18.14 9.47
C ILE A 908 6.10 18.42 8.21
N ALA A 909 4.78 18.62 8.33
CA ALA A 909 3.94 18.94 7.18
C ALA A 909 4.39 20.23 6.46
N ILE A 910 4.79 21.28 7.20
CA ILE A 910 5.35 22.51 6.60
C ILE A 910 6.65 22.21 5.84
N THR A 911 7.49 21.34 6.39
CA THR A 911 8.76 20.93 5.77
C THR A 911 8.53 20.18 4.47
N PHE A 912 7.61 19.20 4.45
CA PHE A 912 7.24 18.47 3.23
C PHE A 912 6.53 19.37 2.20
N ALA A 913 5.69 20.31 2.62
CA ALA A 913 5.11 21.30 1.72
C ALA A 913 6.20 22.15 1.03
N ASN A 914 7.24 22.53 1.77
CA ASN A 914 8.39 23.24 1.20
C ASN A 914 9.15 22.39 0.18
N TYR A 915 9.36 21.11 0.46
CA TYR A 915 10.03 20.20 -0.48
C TYR A 915 9.23 20.05 -1.76
N LYS A 916 7.91 19.87 -1.63
CA LYS A 916 7.00 19.76 -2.76
C LYS A 916 7.05 21.00 -3.66
N VAL A 917 6.98 22.19 -3.05
CA VAL A 917 7.03 23.47 -3.76
C VAL A 917 8.39 23.70 -4.42
N LEU A 918 9.49 23.44 -3.71
CA LEU A 918 10.84 23.56 -4.28
C LEU A 918 11.02 22.60 -5.46
N ARG A 919 10.64 21.34 -5.29
CA ARG A 919 10.66 20.32 -6.36
C ARG A 919 9.88 20.79 -7.58
N HIS A 920 8.63 21.22 -7.38
CA HIS A 920 7.74 21.67 -8.46
C HIS A 920 8.32 22.84 -9.25
N LEU A 921 8.91 23.82 -8.55
CA LEU A 921 9.49 24.99 -9.20
C LEU A 921 10.74 24.65 -10.02
N ILE A 922 11.66 23.86 -9.45
CA ILE A 922 12.93 23.57 -10.13
C ILE A 922 12.79 22.53 -11.25
N CYS A 923 11.76 21.69 -11.22
CA CYS A 923 11.50 20.78 -12.34
C CYS A 923 10.78 21.47 -13.51
N GLY A 924 10.52 22.78 -13.44
CA GLY A 924 9.76 23.51 -14.46
C GLY A 924 8.25 23.23 -14.43
N GLY A 925 7.72 22.82 -13.28
CA GLY A 925 6.29 22.54 -13.13
C GLY A 925 5.44 23.79 -13.30
N HIS A 926 4.30 23.63 -13.98
CA HIS A 926 3.35 24.72 -14.24
C HIS A 926 2.45 24.99 -13.03
N PHE A 927 2.11 26.24 -12.81
CA PHE A 927 1.18 26.66 -11.76
C PHE A 927 0.43 27.92 -12.18
N GLN A 928 -0.70 28.17 -11.53
CA GLN A 928 -1.54 29.33 -11.85
C GLN A 928 -0.82 30.64 -11.51
N HIS A 929 -0.87 31.61 -12.43
CA HIS A 929 -0.20 32.89 -12.26
C HIS A 929 -0.83 33.67 -11.08
N PRO A 930 -0.03 34.15 -10.11
CA PRO A 930 -0.56 34.74 -8.88
C PRO A 930 -1.41 36.02 -9.06
N LYS A 931 -1.30 36.68 -10.21
CA LYS A 931 -2.03 37.92 -10.53
C LYS A 931 -3.02 37.79 -11.68
N GLU A 932 -2.95 36.70 -12.45
CA GLU A 932 -3.78 36.47 -13.64
C GLU A 932 -4.45 35.10 -13.48
N PRO A 933 -5.57 35.02 -12.75
CA PRO A 933 -6.31 33.77 -12.60
C PRO A 933 -6.69 33.23 -13.98
N GLY A 934 -6.34 31.97 -14.26
CA GLY A 934 -6.60 31.29 -15.55
C GLY A 934 -5.39 31.19 -16.48
N LYS A 935 -4.30 31.92 -16.19
CA LYS A 935 -3.02 31.74 -16.89
C LYS A 935 -2.11 30.82 -16.11
N TYR A 936 -1.55 29.80 -16.76
CA TYR A 936 -0.56 28.92 -16.17
C TYR A 936 0.85 29.32 -16.64
N VAL A 937 1.79 29.32 -15.70
CA VAL A 937 3.20 29.70 -15.93
C VAL A 937 4.13 28.73 -15.23
N ALA A 938 5.37 28.65 -15.70
CA ALA A 938 6.46 27.97 -15.01
C ALA A 938 7.39 29.00 -14.32
N ALA A 939 8.32 28.52 -13.50
CA ALA A 939 9.43 29.36 -13.02
C ALA A 939 10.29 29.85 -14.20
N GLY A 940 11.08 30.91 -13.98
CA GLY A 940 12.02 31.41 -14.98
C GLY A 940 13.01 30.33 -15.43
N ALA A 941 13.47 30.40 -16.68
CA ALA A 941 14.22 29.31 -17.33
C ALA A 941 15.48 28.88 -16.56
N GLU A 942 16.19 29.81 -15.91
CA GLU A 942 17.40 29.49 -15.15
C GLU A 942 17.11 28.64 -13.90
N VAL A 943 15.88 28.68 -13.37
CA VAL A 943 15.45 27.84 -12.25
C VAL A 943 15.35 26.38 -12.69
N SER A 944 14.80 26.10 -13.87
CA SER A 944 14.67 24.75 -14.40
C SER A 944 15.97 24.21 -15.01
N HIS A 945 16.77 25.05 -15.67
CA HIS A 945 18.11 24.71 -16.16
C HIS A 945 19.01 24.21 -15.02
N LEU A 946 18.92 24.83 -13.83
CA LEU A 946 19.67 24.37 -12.65
C LEU A 946 19.40 22.88 -12.34
N PHE A 947 18.16 22.41 -12.47
CA PHE A 947 17.83 21.01 -12.22
C PHE A 947 18.10 20.11 -13.44
N GLY A 948 17.72 20.56 -14.64
CA GLY A 948 17.86 19.81 -15.89
C GLY A 948 19.31 19.50 -16.24
N ASP A 949 20.20 20.47 -16.07
CA ASP A 949 21.60 20.39 -16.53
C ASP A 949 22.55 19.77 -15.50
N ASN A 950 22.08 19.52 -14.26
CA ASN A 950 22.93 19.09 -13.15
C ASN A 950 22.50 17.73 -12.57
N PRO A 951 23.05 16.60 -13.06
CA PRO A 951 22.76 15.26 -12.54
C PRO A 951 23.03 15.09 -11.04
N LEU A 952 23.94 15.87 -10.45
CA LEU A 952 24.22 15.85 -9.01
C LEU A 952 23.07 16.42 -8.18
N ILE A 953 22.39 17.47 -8.68
CA ILE A 953 21.22 18.06 -8.03
C ILE A 953 20.01 17.12 -8.16
N GLN A 954 19.83 16.51 -9.34
CA GLN A 954 18.83 15.46 -9.52
C GLN A 954 19.03 14.33 -8.51
N LYS A 955 20.27 13.83 -8.40
CA LYS A 955 20.62 12.77 -7.46
C LYS A 955 20.42 13.19 -5.98
N SER A 956 20.70 14.43 -5.60
CA SER A 956 20.45 14.90 -4.22
C SER A 956 18.96 15.00 -3.89
N MET A 957 18.10 15.14 -4.91
CA MET A 957 16.65 15.06 -4.81
C MET A 957 16.09 13.66 -5.06
N ASP A 958 16.94 12.63 -5.10
CA ASP A 958 16.57 11.25 -5.38
C ASP A 958 15.83 11.07 -6.73
N TYR A 959 16.19 11.87 -7.74
CA TYR A 959 15.74 11.76 -9.13
C TYR A 959 16.87 11.27 -10.04
N ASN A 960 16.54 10.35 -10.95
CA ASN A 960 17.45 9.86 -11.97
C ASN A 960 16.77 9.93 -13.35
N GLY A 961 17.01 11.03 -14.08
CA GLY A 961 16.43 11.26 -15.41
C GLY A 961 16.83 10.21 -16.44
N ARG A 962 18.03 9.63 -16.36
CA ARG A 962 18.46 8.54 -17.27
C ARG A 962 17.60 7.29 -17.12
N ALA A 963 17.20 6.97 -15.88
CA ALA A 963 16.30 5.85 -15.64
C ALA A 963 14.88 6.10 -16.17
N ALA A 964 14.46 7.36 -16.30
CA ALA A 964 13.12 7.75 -16.77
C ALA A 964 12.91 7.44 -18.27
N HIS A 965 13.93 7.71 -19.09
CA HIS A 965 13.85 7.56 -20.55
C HIS A 965 14.09 6.13 -21.06
N GLY A 966 14.46 5.19 -20.19
CA GLY A 966 14.83 3.83 -20.61
C GLY A 966 16.16 3.75 -21.39
N ASP A 967 16.81 4.90 -21.61
CA ASP A 967 18.13 5.05 -22.22
C ASP A 967 19.22 4.60 -21.25
N SER A 968 19.35 3.28 -21.14
CA SER A 968 20.60 2.69 -20.72
C SER A 968 21.15 1.90 -21.88
N ASP A 969 22.09 2.51 -22.61
CA ASP A 969 22.92 1.85 -23.61
C ASP A 969 23.68 0.70 -22.93
N PHE A 970 23.08 -0.48 -22.90
CA PHE A 970 23.72 -1.70 -22.45
C PHE A 970 23.87 -2.65 -23.64
N PRO A 971 24.97 -3.42 -23.71
CA PRO A 971 26.11 -3.39 -22.80
C PRO A 971 27.02 -2.17 -23.05
N ASN A 972 27.58 -1.57 -21.99
CA ASN A 972 28.57 -0.48 -22.11
C ASN A 972 29.89 -0.76 -21.36
N PRO A 973 31.03 -0.23 -21.83
CA PRO A 973 32.30 -0.39 -21.17
C PRO A 973 32.36 0.42 -19.86
N ILE A 974 32.90 -0.19 -18.80
CA ILE A 974 33.24 0.54 -17.58
C ILE A 974 34.61 1.19 -17.78
N ASN A 975 34.62 2.52 -17.93
CA ASN A 975 35.81 3.33 -18.22
C ASN A 975 36.75 3.48 -17.01
N VAL A 976 37.25 2.36 -16.49
CA VAL A 976 38.27 2.30 -15.43
C VAL A 976 39.53 1.66 -16.03
N ARG A 977 40.70 2.25 -15.78
CA ARG A 977 41.97 1.68 -16.24
C ARG A 977 42.22 0.33 -15.57
N SER A 978 42.51 -0.70 -16.36
CA SER A 978 42.92 -2.01 -15.82
C SER A 978 44.17 -1.86 -14.96
N PRO A 979 44.21 -2.49 -13.76
CA PRO A 979 45.40 -2.51 -12.92
C PRO A 979 46.62 -3.03 -13.70
N PRO A 980 47.85 -2.55 -13.41
CA PRO A 980 49.05 -2.98 -14.14
C PRO A 980 49.25 -4.50 -14.17
N GLY A 981 48.91 -5.20 -13.08
CA GLY A 981 49.01 -6.65 -12.96
C GLY A 981 47.95 -7.46 -13.72
N ASP A 982 46.89 -6.81 -14.21
CA ASP A 982 45.79 -7.46 -14.94
C ASP A 982 45.87 -7.29 -16.47
N LYS A 983 46.91 -6.61 -16.97
CA LYS A 983 47.12 -6.41 -18.40
C LYS A 983 47.47 -7.74 -19.09
N ALA A 984 46.61 -8.19 -19.99
CA ALA A 984 46.80 -9.41 -20.76
C ALA A 984 47.39 -9.10 -22.16
N ARG A 985 48.24 -10.00 -22.67
CA ARG A 985 48.67 -9.94 -24.07
C ARG A 985 47.51 -10.38 -24.97
N VAL A 986 47.35 -9.74 -26.13
CA VAL A 986 46.33 -10.14 -27.12
C VAL A 986 46.56 -11.60 -27.54
N PRO A 987 45.56 -12.49 -27.41
CA PRO A 987 45.71 -13.91 -27.74
C PRO A 987 46.12 -14.13 -29.21
N PRO A 988 47.07 -15.03 -29.52
CA PRO A 988 47.51 -15.30 -30.88
C PRO A 988 46.37 -15.67 -31.86
N PRO A 989 45.37 -16.49 -31.49
CA PRO A 989 44.25 -16.80 -32.38
C PRO A 989 43.40 -15.56 -32.74
N LEU A 990 43.29 -14.59 -31.82
CA LEU A 990 42.53 -13.36 -32.05
C LEU A 990 43.26 -12.43 -33.04
N LYS A 991 44.59 -12.35 -32.94
CA LYS A 991 45.42 -11.62 -33.92
C LYS A 991 45.34 -12.23 -35.32
N LEU A 992 45.26 -13.56 -35.40
CA LEU A 992 45.14 -14.29 -36.67
C LEU A 992 43.76 -14.08 -37.31
N HIS A 993 42.69 -14.05 -36.49
CA HIS A 993 41.32 -13.89 -36.97
C HIS A 993 40.98 -12.46 -37.40
N LEU A 994 41.68 -11.46 -36.84
CA LEU A 994 41.44 -10.03 -37.09
C LEU A 994 42.77 -9.29 -37.36
N PRO A 995 43.42 -9.56 -38.51
CA PRO A 995 44.70 -8.95 -38.84
C PRO A 995 44.58 -7.43 -39.03
N GLY A 996 45.58 -6.67 -38.56
CA GLY A 996 45.65 -5.22 -38.73
C GLY A 996 44.75 -4.38 -37.81
N ARG A 997 44.04 -4.99 -36.86
CA ARG A 997 43.23 -4.28 -35.86
C ARG A 997 44.02 -4.06 -34.57
N GLU A 998 43.86 -2.87 -33.97
CA GLU A 998 44.32 -2.58 -32.61
C GLU A 998 43.29 -3.07 -31.59
N PHE A 999 43.77 -3.66 -30.48
CA PHE A 999 42.92 -4.20 -29.42
C PHE A 999 43.17 -3.44 -28.12
N PHE A 1000 42.08 -3.04 -27.47
CA PHE A 1000 42.10 -2.43 -26.14
C PHE A 1000 41.45 -3.38 -25.14
N GLN A 1001 42.14 -3.63 -24.02
CA GLN A 1001 41.57 -4.42 -22.94
C GLN A 1001 40.67 -3.54 -22.07
N LEU A 1002 39.42 -3.96 -21.90
CA LEU A 1002 38.48 -3.34 -20.97
C LEU A 1002 38.63 -3.97 -19.58
N HIS A 1003 38.45 -3.16 -18.53
CA HIS A 1003 38.44 -3.67 -17.15
C HIS A 1003 37.17 -4.49 -16.87
N ALA A 1004 36.03 -4.00 -17.35
CA ALA A 1004 34.74 -4.68 -17.26
C ALA A 1004 33.72 -4.07 -18.23
N ILE A 1005 32.63 -4.80 -18.44
CA ILE A 1005 31.47 -4.40 -19.25
C ILE A 1005 30.24 -4.46 -18.35
N GLN A 1006 29.45 -3.39 -18.30
CA GLN A 1006 28.14 -3.41 -17.66
C GLN A 1006 27.13 -3.99 -18.66
N LEU A 1007 26.56 -5.15 -18.35
CA LEU A 1007 25.63 -5.86 -19.25
C LEU A 1007 24.19 -5.36 -19.10
N ASN A 1008 23.81 -4.93 -17.89
CA ASN A 1008 22.53 -4.28 -17.58
C ASN A 1008 22.66 -3.54 -16.25
N ALA A 1009 21.58 -2.99 -15.68
CA ALA A 1009 21.62 -2.24 -14.42
C ALA A 1009 22.18 -3.01 -13.21
N HIS A 1010 22.21 -4.36 -13.25
CA HIS A 1010 22.57 -5.20 -12.11
C HIS A 1010 23.73 -6.17 -12.39
N ARG A 1011 24.05 -6.43 -13.67
CA ARG A 1011 25.04 -7.44 -14.08
C ARG A 1011 26.24 -6.78 -14.74
N ARG A 1012 27.41 -7.21 -14.30
CA ARG A 1012 28.71 -6.74 -14.80
C ARG A 1012 29.57 -7.94 -15.17
N LEU A 1013 30.10 -7.92 -16.39
CA LEU A 1013 31.07 -8.89 -16.86
C LEU A 1013 32.49 -8.37 -16.57
N GLN A 1014 33.26 -9.13 -15.79
CA GLN A 1014 34.63 -8.80 -15.42
C GLN A 1014 35.48 -10.06 -15.28
N LYS A 1015 36.81 -9.91 -15.14
CA LYS A 1015 37.72 -11.04 -14.89
C LYS A 1015 37.25 -11.84 -13.66
N GLY A 1016 37.13 -13.17 -13.83
CA GLY A 1016 36.64 -14.08 -12.78
C GLY A 1016 35.11 -14.27 -12.74
N ALA A 1017 34.34 -13.54 -13.53
CA ALA A 1017 32.90 -13.77 -13.66
C ALA A 1017 32.62 -14.98 -14.58
N PHE A 1018 31.61 -15.76 -14.23
CA PHE A 1018 31.04 -16.80 -15.08
C PHE A 1018 29.87 -16.22 -15.89
N PHE A 1019 29.68 -16.69 -17.12
CA PHE A 1019 28.58 -16.26 -17.98
C PHE A 1019 28.14 -17.39 -18.90
N TRP A 1020 26.91 -17.30 -19.41
CA TRP A 1020 26.42 -18.19 -20.45
C TRP A 1020 26.12 -17.41 -21.73
N TYR A 1021 26.23 -18.11 -22.85
CA TYR A 1021 25.99 -17.58 -24.20
C TYR A 1021 25.15 -18.57 -25.00
N ASP A 1022 24.38 -18.05 -25.97
CA ASP A 1022 23.36 -18.80 -26.68
C ASP A 1022 23.95 -19.97 -27.52
N GLN A 1023 24.03 -21.14 -26.89
CA GLN A 1023 24.38 -22.42 -27.50
C GLN A 1023 23.49 -23.51 -26.88
N PRO A 1024 22.85 -24.38 -27.68
CA PRO A 1024 21.98 -25.42 -27.16
C PRO A 1024 22.80 -26.61 -26.64
N ARG A 1025 22.44 -27.03 -25.42
CA ARG A 1025 22.64 -28.36 -24.77
C ARG A 1025 23.84 -28.59 -23.84
N TRP A 1026 23.63 -29.60 -22.97
CA TRP A 1026 24.54 -30.46 -22.15
C TRP A 1026 24.80 -29.98 -20.69
N VAL A 1027 24.88 -30.77 -19.60
CA VAL A 1027 24.90 -32.22 -19.25
C VAL A 1027 24.12 -32.44 -17.93
N ASN A 1028 23.51 -33.63 -17.76
CA ASN A 1028 22.71 -34.06 -16.60
C ASN A 1028 23.55 -34.45 -15.37
N GLN A 1029 23.71 -33.55 -14.39
CA GLN A 1029 24.00 -33.91 -12.99
C GLN A 1029 23.45 -32.83 -12.04
N VAL A 1030 22.44 -33.22 -11.25
CA VAL A 1030 21.80 -32.39 -10.21
C VAL A 1030 22.58 -32.54 -8.90
N TRP A 1031 22.88 -31.43 -8.24
CA TRP A 1031 23.47 -31.36 -6.90
C TRP A 1031 22.35 -31.06 -5.89
N SER A 1032 22.29 -31.89 -4.85
CA SER A 1032 21.40 -31.75 -3.70
C SER A 1032 19.91 -31.52 -4.05
N ASP A 1033 19.45 -32.08 -5.18
CA ASP A 1033 18.08 -31.97 -5.69
C ASP A 1033 17.59 -30.55 -6.07
N VAL A 1034 18.45 -29.51 -6.04
CA VAL A 1034 18.03 -28.08 -6.14
C VAL A 1034 18.92 -27.24 -7.08
N MET A 1035 20.09 -27.73 -7.47
CA MET A 1035 21.03 -26.98 -8.31
C MET A 1035 21.72 -27.88 -9.32
N ARG A 1036 22.26 -27.32 -10.41
CA ARG A 1036 23.08 -28.07 -11.36
C ARG A 1036 24.57 -27.94 -11.06
N THR A 1037 25.30 -29.02 -11.34
CA THR A 1037 26.75 -29.00 -11.36
C THR A 1037 27.31 -28.58 -12.72
N LEU A 1038 28.45 -27.90 -12.71
CA LEU A 1038 29.24 -27.58 -13.89
C LEU A 1038 30.60 -28.24 -13.78
N ARG A 1039 31.09 -28.81 -14.88
CA ARG A 1039 32.45 -29.32 -14.98
C ARG A 1039 33.31 -28.42 -15.86
N LYS A 1040 34.46 -28.00 -15.35
CA LYS A 1040 35.43 -27.22 -16.12
C LYS A 1040 36.16 -28.09 -17.14
N THR A 1041 36.04 -27.77 -18.43
CA THR A 1041 36.62 -28.58 -19.55
C THR A 1041 38.02 -28.17 -19.97
N GLY A 1042 38.53 -27.01 -19.52
CA GLY A 1042 39.84 -26.49 -19.91
C GLY A 1042 39.92 -25.88 -21.33
N ILE A 1043 38.83 -25.88 -22.09
CA ILE A 1043 38.76 -25.32 -23.45
C ILE A 1043 38.66 -23.79 -23.40
N THR A 1044 39.43 -23.10 -24.24
CA THR A 1044 39.32 -21.64 -24.42
C THR A 1044 38.51 -21.32 -25.67
N LYS A 1045 37.54 -20.41 -25.55
CA LYS A 1045 36.71 -19.92 -26.67
C LYS A 1045 36.63 -18.40 -26.69
N PHE A 1046 36.41 -17.84 -27.87
CA PHE A 1046 36.04 -16.43 -28.05
C PHE A 1046 34.52 -16.35 -28.24
N VAL A 1047 33.88 -15.41 -27.55
CA VAL A 1047 32.42 -15.22 -27.58
C VAL A 1047 32.15 -13.77 -27.90
N ASN A 1048 31.21 -13.50 -28.82
CA ASN A 1048 30.79 -12.13 -29.08
C ASN A 1048 30.00 -11.62 -27.86
N ILE A 1049 30.24 -10.37 -27.45
CA ILE A 1049 29.50 -9.80 -26.31
C ILE A 1049 27.98 -9.81 -26.53
N LYS A 1050 27.53 -9.75 -27.79
CA LYS A 1050 26.10 -9.84 -28.16
C LYS A 1050 25.49 -11.21 -27.92
N ASP A 1051 26.30 -12.26 -27.86
CA ASP A 1051 25.85 -13.64 -27.63
C ASP A 1051 25.76 -13.96 -26.13
N VAL A 1052 26.32 -13.10 -25.26
CA VAL A 1052 26.28 -13.28 -23.81
C VAL A 1052 24.88 -12.95 -23.31
N VAL A 1053 24.21 -13.95 -22.74
CA VAL A 1053 22.84 -13.80 -22.24
C VAL A 1053 22.84 -13.17 -20.84
N SER A 1054 23.66 -13.69 -19.92
CA SER A 1054 23.79 -13.15 -18.55
C SER A 1054 25.02 -13.74 -17.83
N THR A 1055 25.38 -13.17 -16.69
CA THR A 1055 26.41 -13.72 -15.78
C THR A 1055 25.80 -14.68 -14.78
N LEU A 1056 26.52 -15.76 -14.46
CA LEU A 1056 26.14 -16.77 -13.48
C LEU A 1056 26.83 -16.52 -12.14
N ASN A 1057 26.15 -16.83 -11.05
CA ASN A 1057 26.80 -17.11 -9.78
C ASN A 1057 27.16 -18.60 -9.71
N VAL A 1058 28.45 -18.89 -9.57
CA VAL A 1058 29.00 -20.25 -9.55
C VAL A 1058 29.82 -20.42 -8.28
N GLN A 1059 29.51 -21.46 -7.50
CA GLN A 1059 30.18 -21.80 -6.26
C GLN A 1059 31.09 -23.01 -6.44
N HIS A 1060 32.14 -23.08 -5.62
CA HIS A 1060 32.96 -24.28 -5.49
C HIS A 1060 32.13 -25.43 -4.87
N ASN A 1061 32.20 -26.64 -5.42
CA ASN A 1061 31.53 -27.79 -4.81
C ASN A 1061 32.33 -28.33 -3.62
N CYS A 1062 32.35 -27.57 -2.53
CA CYS A 1062 33.10 -27.89 -1.32
C CYS A 1062 32.70 -29.23 -0.70
N HIS A 1063 31.43 -29.62 -0.83
CA HIS A 1063 30.93 -30.88 -0.31
C HIS A 1063 31.53 -32.09 -1.05
N ALA A 1064 31.48 -32.09 -2.38
CA ALA A 1064 32.07 -33.16 -3.18
C ALA A 1064 33.60 -33.21 -3.08
N ALA A 1065 34.23 -32.05 -2.91
CA ALA A 1065 35.67 -31.92 -2.77
C ALA A 1065 36.19 -32.20 -1.34
N GLY A 1066 35.31 -32.37 -0.35
CA GLY A 1066 35.71 -32.59 1.05
C GLY A 1066 36.45 -31.40 1.69
N CYS A 1067 36.13 -30.17 1.29
CA CYS A 1067 36.76 -28.97 1.86
C CYS A 1067 36.33 -28.75 3.31
N ASP A 1068 37.24 -28.21 4.12
CA ASP A 1068 36.99 -27.99 5.56
C ASP A 1068 37.37 -26.57 6.00
N VAL A 1069 36.72 -26.09 7.06
CA VAL A 1069 36.98 -24.76 7.64
C VAL A 1069 38.11 -24.87 8.65
N LYS A 1070 39.25 -24.23 8.35
CA LYS A 1070 40.44 -24.22 9.21
C LYS A 1070 40.68 -22.82 9.78
N VAL A 1071 41.13 -22.75 11.03
CA VAL A 1071 41.52 -21.50 11.70
C VAL A 1071 42.99 -21.19 11.39
N THR A 1072 43.30 -21.00 10.11
CA THR A 1072 44.68 -20.89 9.61
C THR A 1072 44.85 -19.77 8.58
N GLY A 1073 43.78 -19.04 8.24
CA GLY A 1073 43.82 -18.03 7.18
C GLY A 1073 44.04 -16.63 7.71
N THR A 1074 44.90 -15.86 7.04
CA THR A 1074 44.95 -14.40 7.19
C THR A 1074 43.82 -13.77 6.37
N VAL A 1075 43.15 -12.76 6.92
CA VAL A 1075 42.04 -12.06 6.26
C VAL A 1075 42.41 -10.60 6.11
N ARG A 1076 42.05 -9.96 4.99
CA ARG A 1076 42.24 -8.52 4.89
C ARG A 1076 41.22 -7.77 5.73
N VAL A 1077 41.68 -7.08 6.77
CA VAL A 1077 40.92 -6.15 7.60
C VAL A 1077 41.49 -4.76 7.35
N GLU A 1078 40.63 -3.77 7.09
CA GLU A 1078 41.06 -2.38 6.81
C GLU A 1078 42.11 -2.23 5.68
N ARG A 1079 42.13 -3.18 4.73
CA ARG A 1079 43.10 -3.28 3.61
C ARG A 1079 44.49 -3.77 4.02
N GLU A 1080 44.68 -4.32 5.20
CA GLU A 1080 45.93 -4.98 5.64
C GLU A 1080 45.66 -6.45 5.96
N GLU A 1081 46.66 -7.32 5.81
CA GLU A 1081 46.50 -8.73 6.21
C GLU A 1081 46.48 -8.82 7.73
N SER A 1082 45.47 -9.47 8.28
CA SER A 1082 45.36 -9.69 9.72
C SER A 1082 46.42 -10.68 10.20
N GLU A 1083 46.99 -10.42 11.37
CA GLU A 1083 47.83 -11.40 12.09
C GLU A 1083 46.99 -12.48 12.80
N GLU A 1084 45.68 -12.24 12.96
CA GLU A 1084 44.76 -13.21 13.57
C GLU A 1084 44.44 -14.37 12.63
N ASN A 1085 44.53 -15.59 13.16
CA ASN A 1085 44.07 -16.80 12.50
C ASN A 1085 42.54 -16.80 12.41
N ASN A 1086 42.01 -16.45 11.24
CA ASN A 1086 40.59 -16.42 10.98
C ASN A 1086 40.11 -17.79 10.46
N ALA A 1087 38.83 -18.10 10.70
CA ALA A 1087 38.18 -19.27 10.12
C ALA A 1087 38.02 -19.08 8.59
N THR A 1088 38.73 -19.89 7.81
CA THR A 1088 38.71 -19.85 6.34
C THR A 1088 38.53 -21.24 5.77
N VAL A 1089 37.78 -21.38 4.68
CA VAL A 1089 37.67 -22.67 3.97
C VAL A 1089 38.99 -22.99 3.28
N ALA A 1090 39.58 -24.13 3.60
CA ALA A 1090 40.69 -24.70 2.85
C ALA A 1090 40.12 -25.47 1.66
N HIS A 1091 40.10 -24.84 0.48
CA HIS A 1091 39.59 -25.46 -0.74
C HIS A 1091 40.53 -26.55 -1.26
N GLU A 1092 40.00 -27.74 -1.46
CA GLU A 1092 40.65 -28.82 -2.21
C GLU A 1092 40.42 -28.64 -3.72
N ASN A 1093 41.38 -29.08 -4.54
CA ASN A 1093 41.27 -28.95 -5.99
C ASN A 1093 40.09 -29.77 -6.54
N THR A 1094 39.15 -29.10 -7.21
CA THR A 1094 38.05 -29.75 -7.94
C THR A 1094 37.84 -29.13 -9.32
N VAL A 1095 37.28 -29.94 -10.22
CA VAL A 1095 36.77 -29.48 -11.53
C VAL A 1095 35.26 -29.31 -11.53
N ASP A 1096 34.59 -29.69 -10.44
CA ASP A 1096 33.13 -29.68 -10.30
C ASP A 1096 32.69 -28.46 -9.47
N PHE A 1097 31.81 -27.66 -10.06
CA PHE A 1097 31.25 -26.43 -9.51
C PHE A 1097 29.73 -26.53 -9.43
N VAL A 1098 29.08 -25.65 -8.68
CA VAL A 1098 27.61 -25.61 -8.55
C VAL A 1098 27.10 -24.26 -9.04
N VAL A 1099 26.09 -24.25 -9.91
CA VAL A 1099 25.39 -23.02 -10.28
C VAL A 1099 24.38 -22.70 -9.20
N ASN A 1100 24.48 -21.49 -8.66
CA ASN A 1100 23.48 -20.99 -7.74
C ASN A 1100 22.23 -20.55 -8.52
N SER A 1101 21.31 -21.50 -8.75
CA SER A 1101 20.01 -21.27 -9.41
C SER A 1101 19.05 -20.43 -8.56
N LEU A 1102 19.38 -20.17 -7.28
CA LEU A 1102 18.55 -19.46 -6.31
C LEU A 1102 18.80 -17.94 -6.33
N GLU A 1103 19.60 -17.43 -7.26
CA GLU A 1103 19.84 -15.99 -7.36
C GLU A 1103 18.53 -15.23 -7.58
N LEU A 1104 18.27 -14.23 -6.73
CA LEU A 1104 17.02 -13.45 -6.77
C LEU A 1104 16.92 -12.56 -8.02
N PRO A 1105 18.02 -11.96 -8.54
CA PRO A 1105 18.00 -11.29 -9.82
C PRO A 1105 18.01 -12.28 -11.01
N GLY A 1106 17.80 -13.57 -10.75
CA GLY A 1106 17.77 -14.62 -11.75
C GLY A 1106 16.63 -14.39 -12.72
N SER A 1107 16.97 -14.19 -13.99
CA SER A 1107 16.00 -14.21 -15.08
C SER A 1107 15.26 -15.54 -15.08
N ARG A 1108 13.98 -15.56 -15.47
CA ARG A 1108 13.24 -16.78 -15.83
C ARG A 1108 14.10 -17.73 -16.68
N THR A 1109 14.88 -17.15 -17.59
CA THR A 1109 15.88 -17.83 -18.42
C THR A 1109 16.88 -18.68 -17.65
N LEU A 1110 17.31 -18.28 -16.44
CA LEU A 1110 18.19 -19.11 -15.61
C LEU A 1110 17.42 -20.31 -15.07
N ARG A 1111 16.20 -20.13 -14.56
CA ARG A 1111 15.38 -21.25 -14.06
C ARG A 1111 15.06 -22.24 -15.17
N GLU A 1112 14.70 -21.75 -16.36
CA GLU A 1112 14.48 -22.58 -17.55
C GLU A 1112 15.78 -23.24 -18.04
N TRP A 1113 16.91 -22.54 -17.97
CA TRP A 1113 18.21 -23.10 -18.33
C TRP A 1113 18.67 -24.20 -17.36
N VAL A 1114 18.37 -24.05 -16.06
CA VAL A 1114 18.62 -25.07 -15.05
C VAL A 1114 17.54 -26.17 -15.08
N ASP A 1115 16.35 -25.97 -15.62
CA ASP A 1115 15.36 -27.04 -15.90
C ASP A 1115 15.28 -28.12 -14.79
N LEU A 1116 15.05 -27.71 -13.55
CA LEU A 1116 15.04 -28.64 -12.42
C LEU A 1116 13.70 -29.38 -12.37
N PRO A 1117 13.69 -30.70 -12.12
CA PRO A 1117 12.45 -31.42 -11.86
C PRO A 1117 11.71 -30.77 -10.70
N ARG A 1118 10.40 -30.53 -10.88
CA ARG A 1118 9.60 -29.81 -9.89
C ARG A 1118 9.37 -30.64 -8.62
N GLY A 1119 9.22 -31.96 -8.80
CA GLY A 1119 8.91 -32.92 -7.73
C GLY A 1119 7.41 -32.99 -7.42
N GLU A 1120 6.53 -32.89 -8.43
CA GLU A 1120 5.08 -32.85 -8.23
C GLU A 1120 4.56 -34.11 -7.52
N ASP A 1121 5.14 -35.27 -7.83
CA ASP A 1121 4.82 -36.55 -7.19
C ASP A 1121 5.23 -36.62 -5.71
N GLU A 1122 6.11 -35.73 -5.23
CA GLU A 1122 6.63 -35.74 -3.85
C GLU A 1122 5.69 -35.06 -2.84
N VAL A 1123 4.67 -34.34 -3.31
CA VAL A 1123 3.79 -33.47 -2.51
C VAL A 1123 2.32 -33.92 -2.56
N SER A 1124 2.07 -35.19 -2.89
CA SER A 1124 0.71 -35.74 -3.05
C SER A 1124 0.05 -36.13 -1.72
N ASP A 1125 0.82 -36.64 -0.77
CA ASP A 1125 0.29 -37.29 0.44
C ASP A 1125 0.09 -36.28 1.57
N LEU A 1126 -0.95 -35.46 1.45
CA LEU A 1126 -1.20 -34.35 2.37
C LEU A 1126 -1.63 -34.84 3.76
N ILE A 1127 -2.53 -35.83 3.86
CA ILE A 1127 -3.04 -36.30 5.16
C ILE A 1127 -1.93 -36.91 6.03
N PRO A 1128 -1.10 -37.85 5.54
CA PRO A 1128 0.03 -38.35 6.32
C PRO A 1128 0.99 -37.25 6.77
N MET A 1129 1.27 -36.27 5.90
CA MET A 1129 2.10 -35.12 6.25
C MET A 1129 1.51 -34.30 7.42
N LEU A 1130 0.20 -34.08 7.45
CA LEU A 1130 -0.47 -33.38 8.55
C LEU A 1130 -0.44 -34.20 9.85
N GLU A 1131 -0.62 -35.52 9.77
CA GLU A 1131 -0.59 -36.42 10.92
C GLU A 1131 0.81 -36.47 11.54
N GLU A 1132 1.85 -36.65 10.73
CA GLU A 1132 3.25 -36.63 11.15
C GLU A 1132 3.62 -35.29 11.79
N GLY A 1133 3.29 -34.18 11.13
CA GLY A 1133 3.57 -32.84 11.64
C GLY A 1133 2.85 -32.53 12.96
N LEU A 1134 1.60 -32.97 13.11
CA LEU A 1134 0.82 -32.81 14.34
C LEU A 1134 1.38 -33.68 15.47
N ALA A 1135 1.75 -34.93 15.18
CA ALA A 1135 2.39 -35.81 16.14
C ALA A 1135 3.72 -35.20 16.65
N ALA A 1136 4.57 -34.72 15.74
CA ALA A 1136 5.82 -34.05 16.10
C ALA A 1136 5.59 -32.81 16.99
N TRP A 1137 4.51 -32.05 16.75
CA TRP A 1137 4.15 -30.92 17.61
C TRP A 1137 3.68 -31.37 19.00
N ILE A 1138 2.90 -32.46 19.11
CA ILE A 1138 2.43 -32.99 20.39
C ILE A 1138 3.60 -33.60 21.19
N ASP A 1139 4.47 -34.36 20.53
CA ASP A 1139 5.60 -35.08 21.14
C ASP A 1139 6.71 -34.15 21.62
N ALA A 1140 6.84 -32.95 21.03
CA ALA A 1140 7.77 -31.91 21.47
C ALA A 1140 7.49 -31.39 22.90
N GLY A 1141 6.39 -31.82 23.55
CA GLY A 1141 6.15 -31.74 25.00
C GLY A 1141 6.80 -30.58 25.75
N GLY A 1142 6.20 -29.38 25.72
CA GLY A 1142 6.69 -28.21 26.45
C GLY A 1142 5.62 -27.14 26.69
N ASP A 1143 5.37 -26.87 27.97
CA ASP A 1143 4.67 -25.75 28.62
C ASP A 1143 3.50 -25.07 27.87
N ASP A 1144 2.27 -25.50 28.22
CA ASP A 1144 1.11 -24.62 28.18
C ASP A 1144 1.18 -23.63 29.36
N GLY A 1145 2.02 -22.59 29.26
CA GLY A 1145 2.09 -21.54 30.28
C GLY A 1145 3.35 -20.67 30.18
N ASP A 1146 3.17 -19.35 30.08
CA ASP A 1146 4.22 -18.33 30.13
C ASP A 1146 5.25 -18.24 28.98
N GLU A 1147 4.77 -17.93 27.76
CA GLU A 1147 5.27 -16.70 27.12
C GLU A 1147 4.44 -15.53 27.64
N GLY A 1148 4.54 -15.29 28.96
CA GLY A 1148 4.08 -14.10 29.61
C GLY A 1148 5.01 -12.96 29.24
N GLU A 1149 4.45 -11.90 28.67
CA GLU A 1149 5.08 -10.58 28.62
C GLU A 1149 6.51 -10.52 28.07
N GLU A 1150 6.76 -11.01 26.85
CA GLU A 1150 7.56 -10.15 25.98
C GLU A 1150 6.66 -8.98 25.65
N GLN A 1151 6.82 -7.89 26.41
CA GLN A 1151 6.25 -6.59 26.08
C GLN A 1151 6.31 -6.45 24.58
N LEU A 1152 5.16 -6.18 23.98
CA LEU A 1152 5.03 -5.50 22.70
C LEU A 1152 5.89 -4.22 22.77
N ALA A 1153 7.21 -4.37 22.64
CA ALA A 1153 8.00 -3.40 21.94
C ALA A 1153 7.30 -3.32 20.58
N PRO A 1154 6.81 -2.14 20.17
CA PRO A 1154 6.18 -2.01 18.87
C PRO A 1154 7.13 -2.64 17.86
N GLU A 1155 6.62 -3.56 17.04
CA GLU A 1155 7.29 -4.05 15.85
C GLU A 1155 7.49 -2.83 14.94
N ALA A 1156 8.49 -2.01 15.27
CA ALA A 1156 8.97 -0.92 14.47
C ALA A 1156 9.90 -1.54 13.42
N SER A 1157 9.31 -1.85 12.27
CA SER A 1157 10.05 -2.00 11.01
C SER A 1157 10.87 -0.75 10.75
#